data_AF-A0A524M814-F1
#
_entry.id   AF-A0A524M814-F1
#
_cell.length_a   1.000
_cell.length_b   1.000
_cell.length_c   1.000
_cell.angle_alpha   90.00
_cell.angle_beta   90.00
_cell.angle_gamma   90.00
#
_symmetry.space_group_name_H-M   'P 1'
#
loop_
_entity.id
_entity.type
_entity.pdbx_description
1 polymer ?
#
loop_
_entity_poly.entity_id
_entity_poly.type
_entity_poly.pdbx_seq_one_letter_code
_entity_poly.pdbx_strand_id
1 'polypeptide(L)'
;MAELSSVISAIRGKSPEDEPANIVGAFAGFGSILGIIAAAIGLFAGISLVPITSLTWELTSISPFEWILGGNSQFTIYSGAFMGLLAVGLLFQALGSKDLRSRLGGMFGSVFYVGFIMAAIVAVFITLGFGSVTYTTFIPTFLSELYLVTVIFVIAWQMISVFYVDSSRTWVGFLAGMMNGLFIPVLALGQALGPLVTYGAYGLLLVGQLMTLVYWWSPKDTIRGFARSPEKAKFAFGMSGFLTFVIGAAAVFIGPLGTHPLGGSIWQPWSTIGIPAGTVALHMLTNPALVYGFLSMMLFWILLSPRLGARELKTTTIGDDIVKGGSKWFAVFMIFMGILAAGQSGVYADTVSGWGFFLVIGPASAMILMGAMYTAKTDIITGFPLVIAGIFTMVSPFSIALLVIVPWILVIVTQMFLMIESYWRGFTGFSQGSLSVIFSILTSSAIIVFMFGILGRGPLALWPTNLWFNISLIPGLAPEVQSSVIIILPFLALLLRNAALAGFSHGRGYTTGGILMGMTVMFSLMIPVIAGNDTVPHMASTGAALLVALYAISMLLILSLNMNLAGDVAEQGHEFEGNLIKFSAIGQVIMGVIMLVFVLVFFSGLPSSHEIALVISIMVTFIVGGEILSIISWFIAGIRLGLLKEGFRIQRPVQ
;
A
#
# COMPACT_ATOMS: atom_id res chain seq x y z
N MET A 1 2.93 38.18 4.20
CA MET A 1 2.70 39.29 3.24
C MET A 1 2.78 38.85 1.78
N ALA A 2 3.83 38.13 1.33
CA ALA A 2 3.94 37.64 -0.05
C ALA A 2 2.84 36.64 -0.48
N GLU A 3 2.33 35.81 0.44
CA GLU A 3 1.21 34.90 0.16
C GLU A 3 -0.15 35.61 0.08
N LEU A 4 -0.31 36.71 0.81
CA LEU A 4 -1.51 37.56 0.69
C LEU A 4 -1.45 38.39 -0.60
N SER A 5 -0.26 38.86 -0.98
CA SER A 5 -0.07 39.58 -2.24
C SER A 5 -0.22 38.68 -3.47
N SER A 6 0.10 37.38 -3.40
CA SER A 6 -0.14 36.44 -4.51
C SER A 6 -1.63 36.12 -4.70
N VAL A 7 -2.41 36.01 -3.62
CA VAL A 7 -3.88 35.88 -3.67
C VAL A 7 -4.52 37.17 -4.18
N ILE A 8 -4.07 38.33 -3.70
CA ILE A 8 -4.56 39.64 -4.18
C ILE A 8 -4.18 39.88 -5.64
N SER A 9 -2.97 39.48 -6.05
CA SER A 9 -2.50 39.53 -7.44
C SER A 9 -3.30 38.60 -8.35
N ALA A 10 -3.61 37.39 -7.89
CA ALA A 10 -4.46 36.44 -8.61
C ALA A 10 -5.90 36.96 -8.79
N ILE A 11 -6.43 37.68 -7.79
CA ILE A 11 -7.77 38.30 -7.84
C ILE A 11 -7.77 39.58 -8.68
N ARG A 12 -6.70 40.39 -8.65
CA ARG A 12 -6.60 41.67 -9.37
C ARG A 12 -6.05 41.56 -10.79
N GLY A 13 -5.44 40.43 -11.16
CA GLY A 13 -4.79 40.23 -12.47
C GLY A 13 -3.55 41.10 -12.69
N LYS A 14 -3.02 41.71 -11.63
CA LYS A 14 -1.91 42.68 -11.68
C LYS A 14 -0.83 42.33 -10.65
N SER A 15 0.42 42.61 -10.99
CA SER A 15 1.54 42.55 -10.05
C SER A 15 1.43 43.67 -9.01
N PRO A 16 2.18 43.62 -7.90
CA PRO A 16 2.30 44.75 -6.97
C PRO A 16 2.81 46.05 -7.64
N GLU A 17 3.39 45.93 -8.84
CA GLU A 17 3.96 47.01 -9.65
C GLU A 17 3.02 47.42 -10.81
N ASP A 18 1.74 47.04 -10.76
CA ASP A 18 0.69 47.37 -11.76
C ASP A 18 0.89 46.78 -13.17
N GLU A 19 1.87 45.90 -13.36
CA GLU A 19 2.07 45.14 -14.60
C GLU A 19 1.09 43.94 -14.70
N PRO A 20 0.68 43.49 -15.91
CA PRO A 20 -0.16 42.30 -16.06
C PRO A 20 0.54 41.09 -15.44
N ALA A 21 -0.12 40.45 -14.48
CA ALA A 21 0.49 39.34 -13.74
C ALA A 21 0.78 38.16 -14.69
N ASN A 22 2.02 37.67 -14.71
CA ASN A 22 2.38 36.46 -15.45
C ASN A 22 1.82 35.23 -14.72
N ILE A 23 0.54 34.96 -14.93
CA ILE A 23 -0.22 33.90 -14.26
C ILE A 23 0.03 32.52 -14.85
N VAL A 24 -0.16 31.46 -14.04
CA VAL A 24 0.10 30.07 -14.44
C VAL A 24 -0.75 29.64 -15.64
N GLY A 25 -2.04 29.97 -15.67
CA GLY A 25 -2.92 29.75 -16.81
C GLY A 25 -4.32 30.32 -16.65
N ALA A 26 -4.63 31.42 -17.33
CA ALA A 26 -5.94 32.08 -17.25
C ALA A 26 -7.09 31.15 -17.66
N PHE A 27 -6.90 30.45 -18.79
CA PHE A 27 -7.89 29.55 -19.37
C PHE A 27 -8.16 28.32 -18.49
N ALA A 28 -7.13 27.80 -17.81
CA ALA A 28 -7.29 26.69 -16.88
C ALA A 28 -8.13 27.05 -15.65
N GLY A 29 -8.08 28.31 -15.20
CA GLY A 29 -8.92 28.79 -14.10
C GLY A 29 -10.43 28.76 -14.42
N PHE A 30 -10.84 29.02 -15.66
CA PHE A 30 -12.24 28.85 -16.07
C PHE A 30 -12.71 27.39 -15.92
N GLY A 31 -11.80 26.43 -16.13
CA GLY A 31 -12.09 25.02 -15.86
C GLY A 31 -12.42 24.74 -14.40
N SER A 32 -11.75 25.43 -13.46
CA SER A 32 -12.05 25.33 -12.03
C SER A 32 -13.42 25.90 -11.66
N ILE A 33 -13.92 26.92 -12.38
CA ILE A 33 -15.28 27.45 -12.17
C ILE A 33 -16.33 26.37 -12.47
N LEU A 34 -16.15 25.61 -13.56
CA LEU A 34 -17.01 24.46 -13.86
C LEU A 34 -16.91 23.38 -12.77
N GLY A 35 -15.71 23.15 -12.24
CA GLY A 35 -15.50 22.27 -11.08
C GLY A 35 -16.22 22.74 -9.82
N ILE A 36 -16.24 24.05 -9.53
CA ILE A 36 -16.97 24.66 -8.42
C ILE A 36 -18.48 24.45 -8.60
N ILE A 37 -19.00 24.67 -9.81
CA ILE A 37 -20.43 24.44 -10.12
C ILE A 37 -20.78 22.94 -9.94
N ALA A 38 -19.94 22.04 -10.45
CA ALA A 38 -20.12 20.60 -10.25
C ALA A 38 -20.12 20.23 -8.76
N ALA A 39 -19.18 20.77 -7.98
CA ALA A 39 -19.13 20.55 -6.54
C ALA A 39 -20.38 21.06 -5.82
N ALA A 40 -20.90 22.22 -6.21
CA ALA A 40 -22.14 22.76 -5.69
C ALA A 40 -23.34 21.85 -6.03
N ILE A 41 -23.44 21.35 -7.27
CA ILE A 41 -24.47 20.37 -7.65
C ILE A 41 -24.40 19.13 -6.77
N GLY A 42 -23.20 18.57 -6.57
CA GLY A 42 -23.01 17.44 -5.66
C GLY A 42 -23.42 17.74 -4.22
N LEU A 43 -23.06 18.92 -3.72
CA LEU A 43 -23.41 19.36 -2.37
C LEU A 43 -24.91 19.58 -2.19
N PHE A 44 -25.64 20.04 -3.22
CA PHE A 44 -27.10 20.16 -3.15
C PHE A 44 -27.82 18.82 -3.37
N ALA A 45 -27.25 17.93 -4.18
CA ALA A 45 -27.83 16.62 -4.46
C ALA A 45 -27.70 15.65 -3.27
N GLY A 46 -26.60 15.72 -2.51
CA GLY A 46 -26.41 14.91 -1.30
C GLY A 46 -26.26 13.40 -1.55
N ILE A 47 -25.94 13.00 -2.79
CA ILE A 47 -25.78 11.61 -3.25
C ILE A 47 -24.44 11.40 -3.96
N SER A 48 -23.99 10.16 -4.09
CA SER A 48 -22.69 9.81 -4.72
C SER A 48 -22.76 9.91 -6.25
N LEU A 49 -22.51 11.10 -6.81
CA LEU A 49 -22.63 11.42 -8.24
C LEU A 49 -21.45 10.92 -9.09
N VAL A 50 -20.36 10.48 -8.44
CA VAL A 50 -19.34 9.68 -9.13
C VAL A 50 -19.77 8.23 -8.96
N PRO A 51 -20.06 7.51 -10.06
CA PRO A 51 -20.57 6.14 -9.98
C PRO A 51 -19.46 5.16 -9.62
N ILE A 52 -19.05 5.18 -8.35
CA ILE A 52 -18.13 4.24 -7.73
C ILE A 52 -18.87 2.97 -7.32
N THR A 53 -18.11 1.92 -7.00
CA THR A 53 -18.62 0.57 -6.69
C THR A 53 -19.78 0.52 -5.69
N SER A 54 -20.62 -0.52 -5.74
CA SER A 54 -21.68 -0.81 -4.75
C SER A 54 -22.83 0.22 -4.70
N LEU A 55 -23.18 0.83 -5.83
CA LEU A 55 -24.39 1.65 -5.90
C LEU A 55 -25.62 0.78 -5.71
N THR A 56 -26.54 1.22 -4.87
CA THR A 56 -27.83 0.56 -4.70
C THR A 56 -28.65 0.67 -5.98
N TRP A 57 -29.33 -0.38 -6.36
CA TRP A 57 -30.29 -0.36 -7.46
C TRP A 57 -31.56 -1.11 -7.05
N GLU A 58 -32.69 -0.68 -7.60
CA GLU A 58 -34.01 -1.23 -7.28
C GLU A 58 -34.83 -1.35 -8.56
N LEU A 59 -35.52 -2.48 -8.71
CA LEU A 59 -36.47 -2.69 -9.80
C LEU A 59 -37.82 -2.10 -9.41
N THR A 60 -38.32 -1.11 -10.15
CA THR A 60 -39.59 -0.43 -9.83
C THR A 60 -40.77 -1.00 -10.61
N SER A 61 -40.55 -1.50 -11.83
CA SER A 61 -41.58 -2.16 -12.62
C SER A 61 -40.98 -3.20 -13.57
N ILE A 62 -41.69 -4.32 -13.77
CA ILE A 62 -41.31 -5.38 -14.71
C ILE A 62 -41.91 -5.13 -16.10
N SER A 63 -43.07 -4.47 -16.18
CA SER A 63 -43.76 -4.15 -17.44
C SER A 63 -44.61 -2.88 -17.29
N PRO A 64 -44.21 -1.73 -17.87
CA PRO A 64 -42.94 -1.51 -18.58
C PRO A 64 -41.73 -1.69 -17.66
N PHE A 65 -40.59 -2.15 -18.20
CA PHE A 65 -39.38 -2.34 -17.40
C PHE A 65 -38.83 -1.00 -16.93
N GLU A 66 -38.77 -0.81 -15.61
CA GLU A 66 -38.25 0.40 -14.98
C GLU A 66 -37.41 0.01 -13.75
N TRP A 67 -36.30 0.72 -13.58
CA TRP A 67 -35.39 0.52 -12.46
C TRP A 67 -34.77 1.85 -12.05
N ILE A 68 -34.26 1.91 -10.83
CA ILE A 68 -33.60 3.08 -10.25
C ILE A 68 -32.17 2.70 -9.85
N LEU A 69 -31.23 3.61 -10.05
CA LEU A 69 -29.84 3.50 -9.60
C LEU A 69 -29.54 4.59 -8.56
N GLY A 70 -28.71 4.27 -7.56
CA GLY A 70 -28.28 5.20 -6.52
C GLY A 70 -29.40 5.67 -5.58
N GLY A 71 -30.52 4.94 -5.52
CA GLY A 71 -31.67 5.27 -4.68
C GLY A 71 -32.43 6.55 -5.08
N ASN A 72 -32.20 7.08 -6.29
CA ASN A 72 -32.86 8.29 -6.77
C ASN A 72 -33.15 8.20 -8.28
N SER A 73 -34.40 8.45 -8.69
CA SER A 73 -34.80 8.39 -10.11
C SER A 73 -34.08 9.39 -11.01
N GLN A 74 -33.52 10.46 -10.45
CA GLN A 74 -32.75 11.49 -11.15
C GLN A 74 -31.23 11.28 -11.07
N PHE A 75 -30.77 10.18 -10.46
CA PHE A 75 -29.34 9.90 -10.24
C PHE A 75 -28.53 9.99 -11.54
N THR A 76 -29.00 9.36 -12.61
CA THR A 76 -28.29 9.27 -13.90
C THR A 76 -28.13 10.64 -14.56
N ILE A 77 -29.12 11.51 -14.41
CA ILE A 77 -29.10 12.89 -14.92
C ILE A 77 -28.12 13.73 -14.09
N TYR A 78 -28.21 13.69 -12.77
CA TYR A 78 -27.30 14.46 -11.91
C TYR A 78 -25.85 14.00 -12.03
N SER A 79 -25.60 12.68 -12.07
CA SER A 79 -24.26 12.11 -12.27
C SER A 79 -23.72 12.44 -13.65
N GLY A 80 -24.54 12.35 -14.70
CA GLY A 80 -24.18 12.75 -16.06
C GLY A 80 -23.80 14.24 -16.16
N ALA A 81 -24.61 15.12 -15.57
CA ALA A 81 -24.33 16.56 -15.52
C ALA A 81 -23.06 16.87 -14.71
N PHE A 82 -22.89 16.24 -13.55
CA PHE A 82 -21.71 16.39 -12.71
C PHE A 82 -20.43 15.96 -13.43
N MET A 83 -20.41 14.75 -13.98
CA MET A 83 -19.26 14.20 -14.70
C MET A 83 -18.98 14.98 -16.00
N GLY A 84 -20.03 15.45 -16.69
CA GLY A 84 -19.91 16.30 -17.87
C GLY A 84 -19.27 17.66 -17.57
N LEU A 85 -19.69 18.32 -16.48
CA LEU A 85 -19.09 19.58 -16.03
C LEU A 85 -17.63 19.40 -15.63
N LEU A 86 -17.30 18.31 -14.91
CA LEU A 86 -15.92 17.97 -14.60
C LEU A 86 -15.11 17.70 -15.87
N ALA A 87 -15.67 17.01 -16.87
CA ALA A 87 -15.00 16.75 -18.13
C ALA A 87 -14.62 18.07 -18.84
N VAL A 88 -15.58 18.97 -19.03
CA VAL A 88 -15.31 20.28 -19.66
C VAL A 88 -14.32 21.10 -18.82
N GLY A 89 -14.43 21.06 -17.50
CA GLY A 89 -13.48 21.68 -16.59
C GLY A 89 -12.04 21.17 -16.77
N LEU A 90 -11.87 19.85 -16.84
CA LEU A 90 -10.59 19.19 -17.08
C LEU A 90 -10.05 19.45 -18.49
N LEU A 91 -10.91 19.60 -19.50
CA LEU A 91 -10.49 19.99 -20.84
C LEU A 91 -9.87 21.40 -20.84
N PHE A 92 -10.50 22.36 -20.16
CA PHE A 92 -9.95 23.71 -20.04
C PHE A 92 -8.64 23.73 -19.25
N GLN A 93 -8.54 22.94 -18.17
CA GLN A 93 -7.28 22.78 -17.44
C GLN A 93 -6.20 22.09 -18.29
N ALA A 94 -6.57 21.11 -19.12
CA ALA A 94 -5.67 20.48 -20.06
C ALA A 94 -5.13 21.52 -21.06
N LEU A 95 -6.01 22.23 -21.76
CA LEU A 95 -5.61 23.25 -22.74
C LEU A 95 -4.75 24.36 -22.12
N GLY A 96 -5.14 24.85 -20.93
CA GLY A 96 -4.43 25.91 -20.22
C GLY A 96 -3.10 25.49 -19.57
N SER A 97 -2.83 24.20 -19.39
CA SER A 97 -1.59 23.71 -18.76
C SER A 97 -0.39 23.58 -19.71
N LYS A 98 -0.52 23.92 -21.00
CA LYS A 98 0.52 23.68 -22.02
C LYS A 98 1.87 24.32 -21.67
N ASP A 99 1.86 25.56 -21.20
CA ASP A 99 3.07 26.30 -20.80
C ASP A 99 3.67 25.79 -19.48
N LEU A 100 2.81 25.34 -18.56
CA LEU A 100 3.26 24.75 -17.30
C LEU A 100 3.95 23.39 -17.55
N ARG A 101 3.44 22.61 -18.51
CA ARG A 101 4.03 21.33 -18.92
C ARG A 101 5.43 21.48 -19.48
N SER A 102 5.67 22.48 -20.32
CA SER A 102 7.00 22.73 -20.89
C SER A 102 8.01 23.13 -19.80
N ARG A 103 7.57 23.87 -18.77
CA ARG A 103 8.42 24.25 -17.62
C ARG A 103 8.70 23.11 -16.64
N LEU A 104 7.73 22.24 -16.38
CA LEU A 104 7.90 21.09 -15.48
C LEU A 104 8.57 19.89 -16.18
N GLY A 105 8.75 19.96 -17.51
CA GLY A 105 9.56 19.04 -18.31
C GLY A 105 9.10 17.57 -18.26
N GLY A 106 7.79 17.30 -18.39
CA GLY A 106 7.31 15.92 -18.38
C GLY A 106 5.90 15.70 -18.93
N MET A 107 5.61 14.44 -19.24
CA MET A 107 4.28 13.95 -19.64
C MET A 107 3.21 14.10 -18.53
N PHE A 108 3.58 14.53 -17.32
CA PHE A 108 2.69 14.57 -16.15
C PHE A 108 1.40 15.40 -16.37
N GLY A 109 1.43 16.42 -17.23
CA GLY A 109 0.22 17.19 -17.57
C GLY A 109 -0.66 16.58 -18.65
N SER A 110 -0.29 15.46 -19.29
CA SER A 110 -1.21 14.72 -20.18
C SER A 110 -2.33 14.03 -19.41
N VAL A 111 -2.15 13.85 -18.10
CA VAL A 111 -3.17 13.26 -17.21
C VAL A 111 -4.48 14.06 -17.24
N PHE A 112 -4.45 15.39 -17.39
CA PHE A 112 -5.67 16.18 -17.54
C PHE A 112 -6.51 15.76 -18.75
N TYR A 113 -5.87 15.39 -19.87
CA TYR A 113 -6.58 14.86 -21.04
C TYR A 113 -7.18 13.48 -20.77
N VAL A 114 -6.46 12.60 -20.07
CA VAL A 114 -6.99 11.29 -19.67
C VAL A 114 -8.20 11.47 -18.75
N GLY A 115 -8.10 12.35 -17.76
CA GLY A 115 -9.21 12.69 -16.86
C GLY A 115 -10.42 13.25 -17.61
N PHE A 116 -10.22 14.17 -18.56
CA PHE A 116 -11.28 14.68 -19.43
C PHE A 116 -11.97 13.56 -20.21
N ILE A 117 -11.20 12.74 -20.94
CA ILE A 117 -11.74 11.67 -21.79
C ILE A 117 -12.56 10.70 -20.95
N MET A 118 -12.03 10.25 -19.81
CA MET A 118 -12.73 9.31 -18.96
C MET A 118 -13.96 9.93 -18.28
N ALA A 119 -13.90 11.18 -17.83
CA ALA A 119 -15.07 11.85 -17.27
C ALA A 119 -16.19 12.02 -18.31
N ALA A 120 -15.84 12.35 -19.56
CA ALA A 120 -16.78 12.44 -20.66
C ALA A 120 -17.40 11.08 -20.99
N ILE A 121 -16.58 10.02 -21.05
CA ILE A 121 -17.06 8.64 -21.26
C ILE A 121 -18.04 8.24 -20.15
N VAL A 122 -17.71 8.47 -18.87
CA VAL A 122 -18.61 8.17 -17.76
C VAL A 122 -19.92 8.94 -17.87
N ALA A 123 -19.87 10.24 -18.18
CA ALA A 123 -21.06 11.08 -18.34
C ALA A 123 -21.98 10.56 -19.46
N VAL A 124 -21.41 10.25 -20.63
CA VAL A 124 -22.19 9.73 -21.77
C VAL A 124 -22.71 8.33 -21.48
N PHE A 125 -21.88 7.45 -20.92
CA PHE A 125 -22.23 6.06 -20.65
C PHE A 125 -23.33 5.94 -19.60
N ILE A 126 -23.27 6.74 -18.51
CA ILE A 126 -24.32 6.68 -17.48
C ILE A 126 -25.65 7.23 -17.98
N THR A 127 -25.64 8.29 -18.81
CA THR A 127 -26.87 8.92 -19.29
C THR A 127 -27.51 8.12 -20.43
N LEU A 128 -26.73 7.65 -21.41
CA LEU A 128 -27.26 6.90 -22.56
C LEU A 128 -27.39 5.41 -22.27
N GLY A 129 -26.40 4.82 -21.58
CA GLY A 129 -26.36 3.39 -21.29
C GLY A 129 -27.45 2.96 -20.33
N PHE A 130 -27.83 3.78 -19.35
CA PHE A 130 -28.91 3.45 -18.41
C PHE A 130 -30.25 3.19 -19.12
N GLY A 131 -30.60 4.03 -20.12
CA GLY A 131 -31.82 3.88 -20.89
C GLY A 131 -31.83 2.66 -21.82
N SER A 132 -30.67 2.05 -22.08
CA SER A 132 -30.56 0.84 -22.91
C SER A 132 -30.81 -0.46 -22.14
N VAL A 133 -30.84 -0.41 -20.80
CA VAL A 133 -31.09 -1.58 -19.95
C VAL A 133 -32.59 -1.86 -19.92
N THR A 134 -33.00 -2.94 -20.58
CA THR A 134 -34.41 -3.33 -20.75
C THR A 134 -34.82 -4.58 -19.98
N TYR A 135 -33.85 -5.28 -19.37
CA TYR A 135 -34.07 -6.50 -18.58
C TYR A 135 -33.11 -6.56 -17.39
N THR A 136 -33.56 -7.17 -16.28
CA THR A 136 -32.78 -7.31 -15.04
C THR A 136 -31.42 -8.00 -15.26
N THR A 137 -31.34 -8.93 -16.20
CA THR A 137 -30.11 -9.67 -16.53
C THR A 137 -29.00 -8.79 -17.11
N PHE A 138 -29.32 -7.60 -17.63
CA PHE A 138 -28.34 -6.66 -18.19
C PHE A 138 -27.81 -5.64 -17.17
N ILE A 139 -28.44 -5.53 -16.00
CA ILE A 139 -28.00 -4.61 -14.94
C ILE A 139 -26.54 -4.91 -14.51
N PRO A 140 -26.14 -6.16 -14.23
CA PRO A 140 -24.76 -6.44 -13.82
C PRO A 140 -23.71 -6.04 -14.86
N THR A 141 -23.98 -6.29 -16.15
CA THR A 141 -23.08 -5.91 -17.26
C THR A 141 -22.94 -4.40 -17.35
N PHE A 142 -24.06 -3.66 -17.31
CA PHE A 142 -24.03 -2.20 -17.31
C PHE A 142 -23.23 -1.64 -16.12
N LEU A 143 -23.43 -2.16 -14.91
CA LEU A 143 -22.69 -1.73 -13.72
C LEU A 143 -21.19 -2.06 -13.82
N SER A 144 -20.84 -3.25 -14.30
CA SER A 144 -19.45 -3.67 -14.51
C SER A 144 -18.70 -2.73 -15.45
N GLU A 145 -19.32 -2.37 -16.58
CA GLU A 145 -18.76 -1.43 -17.56
C GLU A 145 -18.67 -0.01 -17.00
N LEU A 146 -19.72 0.47 -16.31
CA LEU A 146 -19.75 1.78 -15.66
C LEU A 146 -18.63 1.92 -14.61
N TYR A 147 -18.45 0.90 -13.76
CA TYR A 147 -17.39 0.91 -12.75
C TYR A 147 -16.00 0.83 -13.39
N LEU A 148 -15.83 0.06 -14.47
CA LEU A 148 -14.55 -0.03 -15.20
C LEU A 148 -14.10 1.34 -15.73
N VAL A 149 -14.98 2.06 -16.43
CA VAL A 149 -14.63 3.40 -16.96
C VAL A 149 -14.41 4.42 -15.84
N THR A 150 -15.15 4.29 -14.74
CA THR A 150 -15.02 5.17 -13.57
C THR A 150 -13.71 4.95 -12.82
N VAL A 151 -13.20 3.72 -12.74
CA VAL A 151 -11.90 3.42 -12.12
C VAL A 151 -10.76 4.17 -12.81
N ILE A 152 -10.74 4.20 -14.14
CA ILE A 152 -9.70 4.92 -14.89
C ILE A 152 -9.80 6.43 -14.63
N PHE A 153 -11.02 6.97 -14.55
CA PHE A 153 -11.25 8.37 -14.15
C PHE A 153 -10.68 8.64 -12.75
N VAL A 154 -10.97 7.79 -11.76
CA VAL A 154 -10.47 7.96 -10.38
C VAL A 154 -8.94 7.92 -10.33
N ILE A 155 -8.31 7.03 -11.07
CA ILE A 155 -6.84 6.96 -11.18
C ILE A 155 -6.29 8.28 -11.75
N ALA A 156 -6.88 8.79 -12.84
CA ALA A 156 -6.49 10.06 -13.43
C ALA A 156 -6.71 11.24 -12.46
N TRP A 157 -7.82 11.23 -11.71
CA TRP A 157 -8.15 12.24 -10.71
C TRP A 157 -7.11 12.30 -9.58
N GLN A 158 -6.68 11.14 -9.07
CA GLN A 158 -5.63 11.10 -8.05
C GLN A 158 -4.29 11.61 -8.58
N MET A 159 -3.93 11.29 -9.83
CA MET A 159 -2.73 11.83 -10.48
C MET A 159 -2.80 13.36 -10.70
N ILE A 160 -3.96 13.89 -11.08
CA ILE A 160 -4.20 15.35 -11.18
C ILE A 160 -4.04 16.02 -9.81
N SER A 161 -4.55 15.39 -8.76
CA SER A 161 -4.43 15.89 -7.40
C SER A 161 -2.95 15.95 -6.96
N VAL A 162 -2.17 14.91 -7.26
CA VAL A 162 -0.72 14.89 -7.05
C VAL A 162 -0.02 15.99 -7.84
N PHE A 163 -0.45 16.27 -9.08
CA PHE A 163 0.13 17.34 -9.90
C PHE A 163 0.04 18.70 -9.19
N TYR A 164 -1.09 19.04 -8.57
CA TYR A 164 -1.25 20.31 -7.85
C TYR A 164 -0.33 20.41 -6.63
N VAL A 165 -0.26 19.36 -5.82
CA VAL A 165 0.63 19.33 -4.63
C VAL A 165 2.09 19.42 -5.05
N ASP A 166 2.51 18.56 -6.00
CA ASP A 166 3.92 18.43 -6.35
C ASP A 166 4.40 19.65 -7.13
N SER A 167 3.58 20.33 -7.93
CA SER A 167 4.02 21.48 -8.76
C SER A 167 4.13 22.81 -8.02
N SER A 168 3.47 22.98 -6.86
CA SER A 168 3.35 24.27 -6.17
C SER A 168 4.27 24.40 -4.96
N ARG A 169 4.89 25.56 -4.79
CA ARG A 169 5.67 25.90 -3.58
C ARG A 169 4.79 26.42 -2.43
N THR A 170 3.53 26.76 -2.69
CA THR A 170 2.64 27.46 -1.75
C THR A 170 1.59 26.53 -1.15
N TRP A 171 0.94 26.98 -0.08
CA TRP A 171 -0.20 26.28 0.53
C TRP A 171 -1.41 26.16 -0.40
N VAL A 172 -1.51 27.00 -1.43
CA VAL A 172 -2.61 26.96 -2.40
C VAL A 172 -2.58 25.64 -3.18
N GLY A 173 -1.43 25.25 -3.74
CA GLY A 173 -1.35 23.98 -4.48
C GLY A 173 -1.43 22.76 -3.56
N PHE A 174 -0.93 22.88 -2.32
CA PHE A 174 -1.15 21.87 -1.29
C PHE A 174 -2.64 21.64 -1.03
N LEU A 175 -3.41 22.71 -0.75
CA LEU A 175 -4.84 22.60 -0.47
C LEU A 175 -5.62 22.13 -1.71
N ALA A 176 -5.29 22.67 -2.90
CA ALA A 176 -5.88 22.24 -4.15
C ALA A 176 -5.71 20.74 -4.36
N GLY A 177 -4.49 20.22 -4.22
CA GLY A 177 -4.24 18.79 -4.42
C GLY A 177 -4.75 17.91 -3.29
N MET A 178 -4.60 18.29 -2.02
CA MET A 178 -5.05 17.50 -0.87
C MET A 178 -6.58 17.37 -0.81
N MET A 179 -7.31 18.48 -0.99
CA MET A 179 -8.77 18.46 -0.90
C MET A 179 -9.39 17.72 -2.09
N ASN A 180 -8.86 17.90 -3.30
CA ASN A 180 -9.29 17.10 -4.46
C ASN A 180 -8.89 15.62 -4.32
N GLY A 181 -7.70 15.32 -3.78
CA GLY A 181 -7.26 13.93 -3.56
C GLY A 181 -8.12 13.19 -2.53
N LEU A 182 -8.61 13.90 -1.51
CA LEU A 182 -9.51 13.36 -0.48
C LEU A 182 -10.96 13.21 -0.94
N PHE A 183 -11.39 13.93 -1.98
CA PHE A 183 -12.78 13.89 -2.46
C PHE A 183 -13.28 12.47 -2.73
N ILE A 184 -12.60 11.70 -3.59
CA ILE A 184 -13.03 10.35 -3.96
C ILE A 184 -12.99 9.37 -2.77
N PRO A 185 -11.90 9.30 -1.97
CA PRO A 185 -11.87 8.46 -0.77
C PRO A 185 -13.03 8.73 0.19
N VAL A 186 -13.31 10.01 0.46
CA VAL A 186 -14.38 10.42 1.40
C VAL A 186 -15.75 10.19 0.77
N LEU A 187 -15.91 10.38 -0.54
CA LEU A 187 -17.15 10.05 -1.26
C LEU A 187 -17.47 8.55 -1.14
N ALA A 188 -16.46 7.70 -1.27
CA ALA A 188 -16.59 6.25 -1.11
C ALA A 188 -16.98 5.83 0.31
N LEU A 189 -16.41 6.50 1.33
CA LEU A 189 -16.90 6.37 2.70
C LEU A 189 -18.35 6.85 2.84
N GLY A 190 -18.71 7.95 2.20
CA GLY A 190 -20.07 8.51 2.24
C GLY A 190 -21.12 7.57 1.66
N GLN A 191 -20.79 6.85 0.60
CA GLN A 191 -21.67 5.84 0.05
C GLN A 191 -21.94 4.67 1.01
N ALA A 192 -20.95 4.29 1.82
CA ALA A 192 -21.07 3.17 2.76
C ALA A 192 -21.59 3.58 4.15
N LEU A 193 -21.24 4.78 4.62
CA LEU A 193 -21.50 5.25 5.99
C LEU A 193 -22.65 6.26 6.09
N GLY A 194 -23.01 6.90 4.99
CA GLY A 194 -24.22 7.70 4.87
C GLY A 194 -24.04 9.14 4.37
N PRO A 195 -25.16 9.88 4.23
CA PRO A 195 -25.19 11.16 3.50
C PRO A 195 -24.32 12.28 4.09
N LEU A 196 -24.14 12.34 5.43
CA LEU A 196 -23.32 13.38 6.06
C LEU A 196 -21.87 13.38 5.56
N VAL A 197 -21.29 12.19 5.37
CA VAL A 197 -19.92 12.04 4.86
C VAL A 197 -19.90 12.37 3.36
N THR A 198 -20.99 12.08 2.62
CA THR A 198 -21.15 12.48 1.21
C THR A 198 -21.15 14.01 1.05
N TYR A 199 -21.88 14.75 1.90
CA TYR A 199 -21.81 16.21 1.92
C TYR A 199 -20.40 16.71 2.24
N GLY A 200 -19.72 16.07 3.20
CA GLY A 200 -18.32 16.34 3.52
C GLY A 200 -17.39 16.18 2.30
N ALA A 201 -17.58 15.12 1.51
CA ALA A 201 -16.82 14.89 0.28
C ALA A 201 -16.99 16.04 -0.73
N TYR A 202 -18.22 16.49 -0.98
CA TYR A 202 -18.44 17.62 -1.88
C TYR A 202 -17.99 18.96 -1.30
N GLY A 203 -18.02 19.13 0.02
CA GLY A 203 -17.38 20.26 0.69
C GLY A 203 -15.87 20.30 0.44
N LEU A 204 -15.19 19.15 0.54
CA LEU A 204 -13.78 19.00 0.19
C LEU A 204 -13.54 19.30 -1.30
N LEU A 205 -14.38 18.76 -2.20
CA LEU A 205 -14.28 19.06 -3.63
C LEU A 205 -14.45 20.56 -3.90
N LEU A 206 -15.43 21.22 -3.28
CA LEU A 206 -15.69 22.64 -3.47
C LEU A 206 -14.49 23.48 -3.04
N VAL A 207 -13.95 23.24 -1.85
CA VAL A 207 -12.74 23.91 -1.35
C VAL A 207 -11.55 23.59 -2.26
N GLY A 208 -11.40 22.34 -2.69
CA GLY A 208 -10.37 21.90 -3.62
C GLY A 208 -10.41 22.67 -4.94
N GLN A 209 -11.58 22.78 -5.56
CA GLN A 209 -11.76 23.48 -6.84
C GLN A 209 -11.59 25.00 -6.70
N LEU A 210 -12.00 25.60 -5.57
CA LEU A 210 -11.68 27.00 -5.24
C LEU A 210 -10.17 27.22 -5.14
N MET A 211 -9.44 26.31 -4.49
CA MET A 211 -7.98 26.42 -4.41
C MET A 211 -7.30 26.12 -5.75
N THR A 212 -7.87 25.25 -6.58
CA THR A 212 -7.42 25.02 -7.96
C THR A 212 -7.60 26.27 -8.81
N LEU A 213 -8.69 27.03 -8.65
CA LEU A 213 -8.89 28.33 -9.29
C LEU A 213 -7.78 29.32 -8.90
N VAL A 214 -7.53 29.47 -7.60
CA VAL A 214 -6.47 30.36 -7.09
C VAL A 214 -5.09 29.89 -7.56
N TYR A 215 -4.84 28.58 -7.64
CA TYR A 215 -3.61 28.02 -8.17
C TYR A 215 -3.36 28.46 -9.62
N TRP A 216 -4.34 28.29 -10.51
CA TRP A 216 -4.19 28.62 -11.93
C TRP A 216 -4.01 30.12 -12.19
N TRP A 217 -4.61 30.96 -11.35
CA TRP A 217 -4.47 32.42 -11.43
C TRP A 217 -3.32 32.97 -10.57
N SER A 218 -2.57 32.11 -9.89
CA SER A 218 -1.39 32.54 -9.14
C SER A 218 -0.23 32.95 -10.07
N PRO A 219 0.70 33.79 -9.60
CA PRO A 219 1.91 34.13 -10.37
C PRO A 219 2.76 32.90 -10.66
N LYS A 220 3.39 32.82 -11.83
CA LYS A 220 4.26 31.67 -12.21
C LYS A 220 5.40 31.39 -11.24
N ASP A 221 5.81 32.35 -10.42
CA ASP A 221 6.87 32.19 -9.42
C ASP A 221 6.48 31.27 -8.25
N THR A 222 5.17 31.00 -8.09
CA THR A 222 4.65 30.01 -7.12
C THR A 222 4.94 28.57 -7.56
N ILE A 223 5.26 28.35 -8.84
CA ILE A 223 5.59 27.04 -9.39
C ILE A 223 7.03 26.68 -9.06
N ARG A 224 7.26 25.40 -8.74
CA ARG A 224 8.61 24.90 -8.46
C ARG A 224 9.51 24.92 -9.70
N GLY A 225 10.82 25.04 -9.45
CA GLY A 225 11.84 24.77 -10.45
C GLY A 225 11.98 23.26 -10.74
N PHE A 226 12.54 22.94 -11.91
CA PHE A 226 12.73 21.56 -12.39
C PHE A 226 13.41 20.66 -11.34
N ALA A 227 12.94 19.41 -11.24
CA ALA A 227 13.53 18.32 -10.45
C ALA A 227 13.53 18.42 -8.90
N ARG A 228 12.74 19.31 -8.26
CA ARG A 228 12.69 19.41 -6.77
C ARG A 228 11.28 19.37 -6.20
N SER A 229 10.96 18.43 -5.31
CA SER A 229 9.67 18.48 -4.59
C SER A 229 9.71 19.57 -3.50
N PRO A 230 8.66 20.39 -3.38
CA PRO A 230 8.57 21.45 -2.37
C PRO A 230 8.38 20.86 -0.96
N GLU A 231 8.75 21.60 0.09
CA GLU A 231 8.51 21.19 1.49
C GLU A 231 7.04 20.82 1.75
N LYS A 232 6.13 21.53 1.10
CA LYS A 232 4.68 21.36 1.23
C LYS A 232 4.25 20.01 0.64
N ALA A 233 4.93 19.53 -0.41
CA ALA A 233 4.74 18.18 -0.94
C ALA A 233 5.29 17.09 -0.01
N LYS A 234 6.42 17.34 0.67
CA LYS A 234 6.93 16.42 1.70
C LYS A 234 5.94 16.30 2.88
N PHE A 235 5.38 17.42 3.34
CA PHE A 235 4.31 17.41 4.34
C PHE A 235 3.05 16.70 3.84
N ALA A 236 2.62 16.97 2.61
CA ALA A 236 1.48 16.29 1.99
C ALA A 236 1.67 14.77 1.91
N PHE A 237 2.89 14.30 1.64
CA PHE A 237 3.22 12.87 1.69
C PHE A 237 2.99 12.28 3.09
N GLY A 238 3.52 12.89 4.15
CA GLY A 238 3.29 12.42 5.52
C GLY A 238 1.82 12.48 5.94
N MET A 239 1.13 13.59 5.64
CA MET A 239 -0.28 13.76 5.97
C MET A 239 -1.19 12.82 5.18
N SER A 240 -0.93 12.61 3.89
CA SER A 240 -1.69 11.64 3.08
C SER A 240 -1.44 10.21 3.53
N GLY A 241 -0.24 9.86 3.99
CA GLY A 241 0.06 8.57 4.62
C GLY A 241 -0.78 8.34 5.87
N PHE A 242 -0.80 9.31 6.79
CA PHE A 242 -1.66 9.25 7.99
C PHE A 242 -3.15 9.09 7.63
N LEU A 243 -3.66 9.95 6.75
CA LEU A 243 -5.06 9.94 6.33
C LEU A 243 -5.45 8.65 5.59
N THR A 244 -4.53 8.04 4.83
CA THR A 244 -4.75 6.76 4.15
C THR A 244 -5.16 5.67 5.14
N PHE A 245 -4.45 5.53 6.26
CA PHE A 245 -4.74 4.49 7.26
C PHE A 245 -5.89 4.85 8.20
N VAL A 246 -6.16 6.15 8.41
CA VAL A 246 -7.38 6.60 9.10
C VAL A 246 -8.62 6.29 8.25
N ILE A 247 -8.59 6.56 6.94
CA ILE A 247 -9.69 6.21 6.03
C ILE A 247 -9.82 4.69 5.91
N GLY A 248 -8.70 3.98 5.77
CA GLY A 248 -8.69 2.52 5.71
C GLY A 248 -9.14 1.83 7.00
N ALA A 249 -9.12 2.53 8.15
CA ALA A 249 -9.71 2.02 9.38
C ALA A 249 -11.20 1.66 9.19
N ALA A 250 -11.96 2.43 8.39
CA ALA A 250 -13.33 2.07 8.09
C ALA A 250 -13.43 0.69 7.40
N ALA A 251 -12.56 0.41 6.42
CA ALA A 251 -12.51 -0.88 5.75
C ALA A 251 -12.06 -2.02 6.68
N VAL A 252 -11.19 -1.74 7.67
CA VAL A 252 -10.68 -2.76 8.59
C VAL A 252 -11.66 -3.08 9.72
N PHE A 253 -12.35 -2.08 10.25
CA PHE A 253 -13.18 -2.24 11.44
C PHE A 253 -14.68 -2.42 11.14
N ILE A 254 -15.18 -1.96 9.99
CA ILE A 254 -16.62 -1.99 9.65
C ILE A 254 -16.90 -3.13 8.68
N GLY A 255 -17.48 -4.21 9.18
CA GLY A 255 -17.82 -5.41 8.41
C GLY A 255 -16.95 -6.63 8.76
N PRO A 256 -15.61 -6.59 8.60
CA PRO A 256 -14.71 -7.73 8.82
C PRO A 256 -14.70 -8.38 10.21
N LEU A 257 -15.09 -7.65 11.25
CA LEU A 257 -14.99 -8.15 12.62
C LEU A 257 -16.16 -9.07 12.94
N GLY A 258 -15.84 -10.30 13.32
CA GLY A 258 -16.82 -11.32 13.67
C GLY A 258 -16.37 -12.21 14.81
N THR A 259 -17.18 -13.22 15.09
CA THR A 259 -16.90 -14.28 16.08
C THR A 259 -16.84 -15.63 15.39
N HIS A 260 -15.78 -16.41 15.64
CA HIS A 260 -15.69 -17.76 15.11
C HIS A 260 -16.69 -18.69 15.81
N PRO A 261 -17.26 -19.71 15.14
CA PRO A 261 -18.20 -20.66 15.77
C PRO A 261 -17.64 -21.39 16.99
N LEU A 262 -16.33 -21.64 17.02
CA LEU A 262 -15.60 -22.25 18.15
C LEU A 262 -15.17 -21.22 19.23
N GLY A 263 -15.67 -19.99 19.16
CA GLY A 263 -15.32 -18.89 20.05
C GLY A 263 -14.10 -18.09 19.56
N GLY A 264 -14.01 -16.85 20.05
CA GLY A 264 -12.93 -15.93 19.70
C GLY A 264 -13.30 -14.86 18.67
N SER A 265 -12.67 -13.70 18.78
CA SER A 265 -12.81 -12.61 17.81
C SER A 265 -11.89 -12.83 16.62
N ILE A 266 -12.50 -12.84 15.42
CA ILE A 266 -11.81 -13.02 14.15
C ILE A 266 -11.99 -11.80 13.27
N TRP A 267 -11.04 -11.61 12.36
CA TRP A 267 -11.10 -10.65 11.29
C TRP A 267 -11.20 -11.40 9.96
N GLN A 268 -12.26 -11.15 9.22
CA GLN A 268 -12.55 -11.80 7.95
C GLN A 268 -12.00 -10.94 6.79
N PRO A 269 -11.31 -11.52 5.79
CA PRO A 269 -10.79 -10.78 4.65
C PRO A 269 -11.89 -10.02 3.93
N TRP A 270 -11.51 -8.91 3.30
CA TRP A 270 -12.44 -8.07 2.55
C TRP A 270 -13.16 -8.79 1.41
N SER A 271 -12.62 -9.91 0.92
CA SER A 271 -13.25 -10.78 -0.08
C SER A 271 -14.30 -11.75 0.47
N THR A 272 -14.59 -11.71 1.77
CA THR A 272 -15.56 -12.61 2.41
C THR A 272 -16.96 -12.27 1.96
N ILE A 273 -17.69 -13.27 1.47
CA ILE A 273 -19.07 -13.15 1.04
C ILE A 273 -19.99 -13.51 2.21
N GLY A 274 -20.98 -12.65 2.47
CA GLY A 274 -22.08 -12.89 3.40
C GLY A 274 -23.41 -12.98 2.68
N ILE A 275 -24.38 -13.64 3.32
CA ILE A 275 -25.79 -13.61 2.92
C ILE A 275 -26.52 -12.78 3.98
N PRO A 276 -26.93 -11.54 3.69
CA PRO A 276 -27.74 -10.75 4.61
C PRO A 276 -29.05 -11.47 4.91
N ALA A 277 -29.46 -11.48 6.18
CA ALA A 277 -30.72 -12.09 6.60
C ALA A 277 -31.90 -11.51 5.80
N GLY A 278 -32.65 -12.39 5.12
CA GLY A 278 -33.84 -12.01 4.34
C GLY A 278 -33.58 -11.66 2.86
N THR A 279 -32.35 -11.82 2.36
CA THR A 279 -32.03 -11.63 0.93
C THR A 279 -31.39 -12.89 0.33
N VAL A 280 -31.62 -13.13 -0.96
CA VAL A 280 -31.02 -14.24 -1.74
C VAL A 280 -29.74 -13.80 -2.48
N ALA A 281 -29.40 -12.50 -2.42
CA ALA A 281 -28.25 -11.93 -3.10
C ALA A 281 -26.96 -12.11 -2.29
N LEU A 282 -25.89 -12.54 -2.96
CA LEU A 282 -24.56 -12.61 -2.38
C LEU A 282 -23.98 -11.20 -2.27
N HIS A 283 -23.56 -10.81 -1.07
CA HIS A 283 -22.93 -9.52 -0.83
C HIS A 283 -21.56 -9.70 -0.18
N MET A 284 -20.62 -8.82 -0.48
CA MET A 284 -19.38 -8.75 0.29
C MET A 284 -19.71 -8.28 1.71
N LEU A 285 -19.18 -8.99 2.71
CA LEU A 285 -19.37 -8.66 4.12
C LEU A 285 -18.86 -7.25 4.43
N THR A 286 -17.69 -6.90 3.88
CA THR A 286 -17.20 -5.51 3.87
C THR A 286 -17.72 -4.83 2.63
N ASN A 287 -18.34 -3.65 2.77
CA ASN A 287 -18.77 -2.89 1.61
C ASN A 287 -17.54 -2.53 0.74
N PRO A 288 -17.48 -2.95 -0.54
CA PRO A 288 -16.36 -2.68 -1.43
C PRO A 288 -16.00 -1.20 -1.57
N ALA A 289 -16.95 -0.28 -1.35
CA ALA A 289 -16.70 1.16 -1.37
C ALA A 289 -15.70 1.60 -0.27
N LEU A 290 -15.68 0.93 0.88
CA LEU A 290 -14.71 1.22 1.94
C LEU A 290 -13.28 0.89 1.50
N VAL A 291 -13.09 -0.28 0.87
CA VAL A 291 -11.80 -0.73 0.34
C VAL A 291 -11.38 0.14 -0.85
N TYR A 292 -12.33 0.52 -1.70
CA TYR A 292 -12.13 1.47 -2.79
C TYR A 292 -11.60 2.83 -2.28
N GLY A 293 -12.22 3.37 -1.23
CA GLY A 293 -11.80 4.61 -0.59
C GLY A 293 -10.39 4.53 -0.05
N PHE A 294 -10.07 3.46 0.69
CA PHE A 294 -8.71 3.17 1.17
C PHE A 294 -7.68 3.12 0.04
N LEU A 295 -7.95 2.35 -1.00
CA LEU A 295 -7.02 2.16 -2.12
C LEU A 295 -6.81 3.44 -2.95
N SER A 296 -7.86 4.23 -3.17
CA SER A 296 -7.75 5.50 -3.87
C SER A 296 -6.90 6.51 -3.10
N MET A 297 -7.00 6.54 -1.77
CA MET A 297 -6.14 7.38 -0.92
C MET A 297 -4.70 6.85 -0.88
N MET A 298 -4.52 5.54 -0.81
CA MET A 298 -3.20 4.92 -0.86
C MET A 298 -2.50 5.17 -2.20
N LEU A 299 -3.24 5.18 -3.32
CA LEU A 299 -2.71 5.60 -4.62
C LEU A 299 -2.16 7.03 -4.57
N PHE A 300 -2.95 7.96 -4.03
CA PHE A 300 -2.56 9.35 -3.87
C PHE A 300 -1.30 9.50 -3.02
N TRP A 301 -1.26 8.81 -1.87
CA TRP A 301 -0.10 8.81 -0.97
C TRP A 301 1.18 8.30 -1.64
N ILE A 302 1.14 7.11 -2.28
CA ILE A 302 2.34 6.54 -2.92
C ILE A 302 2.81 7.41 -4.09
N LEU A 303 1.89 7.98 -4.88
CA LEU A 303 2.24 8.87 -5.98
C LEU A 303 2.90 10.16 -5.51
N LEU A 304 2.53 10.67 -4.32
CA LEU A 304 3.11 11.86 -3.69
C LEU A 304 4.54 11.69 -3.15
N SER A 305 5.15 10.50 -3.25
CA SER A 305 6.51 10.31 -2.74
C SER A 305 7.50 11.35 -3.33
N PRO A 306 8.25 12.09 -2.49
CA PRO A 306 8.96 13.29 -2.92
C PRO A 306 10.25 13.04 -3.71
N ARG A 307 10.47 13.84 -4.76
CA ARG A 307 11.68 13.81 -5.59
C ARG A 307 12.78 14.68 -4.97
N LEU A 308 13.88 14.07 -4.49
CA LEU A 308 15.09 14.82 -4.10
C LEU A 308 15.89 15.32 -5.31
N GLY A 309 16.43 16.55 -5.18
CA GLY A 309 17.29 17.23 -6.14
C GLY A 309 18.68 17.50 -5.57
N ALA A 310 19.66 17.71 -6.46
CA ALA A 310 21.10 17.59 -6.25
C ALA A 310 21.80 18.42 -5.13
N ARG A 311 21.12 19.18 -4.27
CA ARG A 311 21.77 20.02 -3.23
C ARG A 311 21.92 19.34 -1.85
N GLU A 312 21.33 18.17 -1.67
CA GLU A 312 21.55 17.30 -0.50
C GLU A 312 22.64 16.24 -0.75
N LEU A 313 23.25 16.24 -1.94
CA LEU A 313 24.37 15.35 -2.29
C LEU A 313 25.67 15.80 -1.62
N LYS A 314 25.83 15.46 -0.34
CA LYS A 314 27.13 14.94 0.09
C LYS A 314 27.21 13.49 -0.38
N THR A 315 27.93 13.33 -1.49
CA THR A 315 28.53 12.09 -1.98
C THR A 315 28.88 11.14 -0.82
N THR A 316 28.05 10.12 -0.56
CA THR A 316 28.51 8.74 -0.72
C THR A 316 27.41 7.72 -1.04
N THR A 317 26.12 8.06 -1.06
CA THR A 317 25.10 7.06 -1.46
C THR A 317 23.90 7.73 -2.11
N ILE A 318 23.91 7.75 -3.45
CA ILE A 318 22.75 8.08 -4.29
C ILE A 318 21.60 7.13 -3.93
N GLY A 319 20.67 7.60 -3.10
CA GLY A 319 19.59 6.76 -2.56
C GLY A 319 18.50 7.55 -1.84
N ASP A 320 18.23 8.77 -2.30
CA ASP A 320 17.56 9.83 -1.52
C ASP A 320 16.03 9.90 -1.70
N ASP A 321 15.41 8.97 -2.40
CA ASP A 321 13.95 8.79 -2.26
C ASP A 321 13.71 7.47 -1.54
N ILE A 322 12.84 7.51 -0.53
CA ILE A 322 12.36 6.29 0.14
C ILE A 322 11.62 5.43 -0.89
N VAL A 323 10.93 6.06 -1.83
CA VAL A 323 10.02 5.40 -2.75
C VAL A 323 10.35 5.77 -4.21
N LYS A 324 11.43 5.19 -4.75
CA LYS A 324 11.78 5.25 -6.19
C LYS A 324 11.99 3.86 -6.77
N GLY A 325 11.85 3.74 -8.10
CA GLY A 325 12.20 2.54 -8.86
C GLY A 325 11.04 1.57 -9.06
N GLY A 326 11.37 0.34 -9.47
CA GLY A 326 10.40 -0.70 -9.85
C GLY A 326 9.39 -1.03 -8.76
N SER A 327 9.81 -1.07 -7.48
CA SER A 327 8.92 -1.43 -6.36
C SER A 327 7.80 -0.42 -6.13
N LYS A 328 8.05 0.90 -6.35
CA LYS A 328 7.00 1.93 -6.30
C LYS A 328 5.92 1.64 -7.34
N TRP A 329 6.35 1.44 -8.59
CA TRP A 329 5.42 1.24 -9.70
C TRP A 329 4.72 -0.11 -9.62
N PHE A 330 5.37 -1.12 -9.05
CA PHE A 330 4.72 -2.38 -8.72
C PHE A 330 3.65 -2.19 -7.63
N ALA A 331 3.91 -1.42 -6.57
CA ALA A 331 2.89 -1.08 -5.57
C ALA A 331 1.71 -0.32 -6.20
N VAL A 332 2.00 0.67 -7.07
CA VAL A 332 0.95 1.39 -7.83
C VAL A 332 0.14 0.44 -8.71
N PHE A 333 0.80 -0.49 -9.39
CA PHE A 333 0.13 -1.52 -10.21
C PHE A 333 -0.80 -2.40 -9.36
N MET A 334 -0.34 -2.86 -8.20
CA MET A 334 -1.17 -3.65 -7.28
C MET A 334 -2.37 -2.87 -6.75
N ILE A 335 -2.20 -1.57 -6.47
CA ILE A 335 -3.30 -0.69 -6.09
C ILE A 335 -4.28 -0.53 -7.24
N PHE A 336 -3.83 -0.36 -8.48
CA PHE A 336 -4.73 -0.31 -9.64
C PHE A 336 -5.57 -1.58 -9.76
N MET A 337 -4.94 -2.74 -9.65
CA MET A 337 -5.65 -4.02 -9.63
C MET A 337 -6.64 -4.10 -8.46
N GLY A 338 -6.28 -3.60 -7.28
CA GLY A 338 -7.17 -3.50 -6.12
C GLY A 338 -8.36 -2.57 -6.35
N ILE A 339 -8.16 -1.38 -6.93
CA ILE A 339 -9.24 -0.41 -7.20
C ILE A 339 -10.21 -1.00 -8.24
N LEU A 340 -9.69 -1.67 -9.27
CA LEU A 340 -10.48 -2.43 -10.24
C LEU A 340 -11.28 -3.53 -9.54
N ALA A 341 -10.64 -4.33 -8.69
CA ALA A 341 -11.29 -5.40 -7.94
C ALA A 341 -12.40 -4.90 -7.01
N ALA A 342 -12.15 -3.83 -6.25
CA ALA A 342 -13.15 -3.18 -5.42
C ALA A 342 -14.29 -2.62 -6.28
N GLY A 343 -13.96 -2.07 -7.46
CA GLY A 343 -14.91 -1.66 -8.51
C GLY A 343 -15.87 -2.78 -8.92
N GLN A 344 -15.32 -3.90 -9.37
CA GLN A 344 -16.08 -5.03 -9.90
C GLN A 344 -16.86 -5.79 -8.81
N SER A 345 -16.30 -5.87 -7.59
CA SER A 345 -16.95 -6.59 -6.49
C SER A 345 -18.27 -5.96 -6.02
N GLY A 346 -18.53 -4.69 -6.34
CA GLY A 346 -19.82 -4.04 -6.08
C GLY A 346 -20.88 -4.25 -7.17
N VAL A 347 -20.63 -5.12 -8.15
CA VAL A 347 -21.65 -5.62 -9.09
C VAL A 347 -22.47 -6.75 -8.45
N TYR A 348 -22.01 -7.31 -7.32
CA TYR A 348 -22.67 -8.39 -6.56
C TYR A 348 -22.86 -9.70 -7.35
N ALA A 349 -22.02 -9.93 -8.37
CA ALA A 349 -22.04 -11.12 -9.22
C ALA A 349 -20.79 -12.02 -9.06
N ASP A 350 -19.77 -11.56 -8.32
CA ASP A 350 -18.47 -12.23 -8.26
C ASP A 350 -18.30 -13.16 -7.06
N THR A 351 -17.57 -14.25 -7.30
CA THR A 351 -17.11 -15.20 -6.29
C THR A 351 -15.77 -14.79 -5.68
N VAL A 352 -15.38 -15.42 -4.55
CA VAL A 352 -14.07 -15.23 -3.90
C VAL A 352 -12.90 -15.51 -4.86
N SER A 353 -13.07 -16.44 -5.80
CA SER A 353 -12.15 -16.67 -6.93
C SER A 353 -12.32 -15.59 -8.00
N GLY A 354 -11.25 -14.86 -8.32
CA GLY A 354 -11.25 -13.78 -9.32
C GLY A 354 -10.91 -12.43 -8.69
N TRP A 355 -11.81 -11.44 -8.83
CA TRP A 355 -11.61 -10.10 -8.29
C TRP A 355 -11.47 -10.06 -6.76
N GLY A 356 -12.12 -10.98 -6.03
CA GLY A 356 -11.98 -11.10 -4.57
C GLY A 356 -10.52 -11.26 -4.10
N PHE A 357 -9.69 -11.98 -4.85
CA PHE A 357 -8.26 -12.13 -4.55
C PHE A 357 -7.52 -10.79 -4.56
N PHE A 358 -7.74 -9.97 -5.59
CA PHE A 358 -7.11 -8.65 -5.72
C PHE A 358 -7.68 -7.62 -4.74
N LEU A 359 -8.89 -7.84 -4.23
CA LEU A 359 -9.52 -7.00 -3.20
C LEU A 359 -8.78 -7.12 -1.86
N VAL A 360 -8.15 -8.27 -1.59
CA VAL A 360 -7.28 -8.49 -0.42
C VAL A 360 -5.81 -8.17 -0.74
N ILE A 361 -5.30 -8.69 -1.85
CA ILE A 361 -3.88 -8.56 -2.19
C ILE A 361 -3.48 -7.16 -2.64
N GLY A 362 -4.31 -6.46 -3.41
CA GLY A 362 -4.01 -5.11 -3.87
C GLY A 362 -3.60 -4.18 -2.72
N PRO A 363 -4.44 -4.01 -1.68
CA PRO A 363 -4.10 -3.19 -0.53
C PRO A 363 -2.91 -3.72 0.28
N ALA A 364 -2.91 -5.01 0.62
CA ALA A 364 -1.90 -5.59 1.50
C ALA A 364 -0.50 -5.64 0.86
N SER A 365 -0.41 -5.94 -0.43
CA SER A 365 0.86 -5.95 -1.17
C SER A 365 1.49 -4.57 -1.24
N ALA A 366 0.69 -3.51 -1.43
CA ALA A 366 1.19 -2.15 -1.41
C ALA A 366 1.72 -1.76 -0.02
N MET A 367 1.04 -2.17 1.05
CA MET A 367 1.53 -1.97 2.42
C MET A 367 2.86 -2.71 2.65
N ILE A 368 2.96 -3.97 2.23
CA ILE A 368 4.19 -4.76 2.36
C ILE A 368 5.32 -4.13 1.55
N LEU A 369 5.08 -3.74 0.29
CA LEU A 369 6.06 -3.11 -0.59
C LEU A 369 6.54 -1.78 -0.02
N MET A 370 5.63 -0.91 0.39
CA MET A 370 5.98 0.37 1.00
C MET A 370 6.73 0.17 2.31
N GLY A 371 6.26 -0.75 3.16
CA GLY A 371 6.91 -1.09 4.42
C GLY A 371 8.34 -1.57 4.19
N ALA A 372 8.53 -2.44 3.20
CA ALA A 372 9.83 -2.92 2.79
C ALA A 372 10.72 -1.76 2.26
N MET A 373 10.18 -0.83 1.47
CA MET A 373 10.93 0.34 1.02
C MET A 373 11.38 1.26 2.17
N TYR A 374 10.52 1.44 3.20
CA TYR A 374 10.90 2.12 4.43
C TYR A 374 12.04 1.39 5.16
N THR A 375 11.93 0.08 5.37
CA THR A 375 12.99 -0.68 6.05
C THR A 375 14.30 -0.69 5.26
N ALA A 376 14.25 -0.72 3.93
CA ALA A 376 15.43 -0.60 3.07
C ALA A 376 16.15 0.74 3.29
N LYS A 377 15.46 1.80 3.74
CA LYS A 377 16.09 3.08 4.12
C LYS A 377 16.41 3.16 5.61
N THR A 378 16.46 2.03 6.30
CA THR A 378 16.65 1.93 7.75
C THR A 378 15.50 2.51 8.59
N ASP A 379 14.33 2.76 7.98
CA ASP A 379 13.11 3.16 8.69
C ASP A 379 12.31 1.93 9.12
N ILE A 380 12.79 1.33 10.20
CA ILE A 380 12.16 0.14 10.79
C ILE A 380 10.85 0.50 11.49
N ILE A 381 10.76 1.67 12.11
CA ILE A 381 9.57 2.12 12.86
C ILE A 381 8.35 2.26 11.95
N THR A 382 8.51 2.86 10.76
CA THR A 382 7.40 2.96 9.80
C THR A 382 7.22 1.66 9.02
N GLY A 383 8.34 1.01 8.65
CA GLY A 383 8.32 -0.13 7.74
C GLY A 383 7.72 -1.42 8.32
N PHE A 384 8.07 -1.79 9.55
CA PHE A 384 7.62 -3.05 10.15
C PHE A 384 6.10 -3.10 10.40
N PRO A 385 5.46 -2.06 10.98
CA PRO A 385 4.00 -2.04 11.14
C PRO A 385 3.26 -2.25 9.81
N LEU A 386 3.73 -1.63 8.72
CA LEU A 386 3.14 -1.78 7.39
C LEU A 386 3.23 -3.23 6.88
N VAL A 387 4.40 -3.86 7.03
CA VAL A 387 4.62 -5.26 6.64
C VAL A 387 3.74 -6.21 7.46
N ILE A 388 3.70 -6.03 8.78
CA ILE A 388 2.92 -6.88 9.70
C ILE A 388 1.42 -6.74 9.41
N ALA A 389 0.91 -5.51 9.27
CA ALA A 389 -0.49 -5.25 8.98
C ALA A 389 -0.89 -5.79 7.60
N GLY A 390 -0.01 -5.66 6.59
CA GLY A 390 -0.24 -6.25 5.27
C GLY A 390 -0.34 -7.78 5.31
N ILE A 391 0.55 -8.47 6.05
CA ILE A 391 0.49 -9.93 6.17
C ILE A 391 -0.80 -10.39 6.86
N PHE A 392 -1.15 -9.80 8.01
CA PHE A 392 -2.29 -10.29 8.78
C PHE A 392 -3.65 -9.98 8.13
N THR A 393 -3.72 -8.99 7.22
CA THR A 393 -4.90 -8.71 6.40
C THR A 393 -5.04 -9.64 5.19
N MET A 394 -3.99 -10.41 4.84
CA MET A 394 -4.01 -11.38 3.75
C MET A 394 -4.41 -12.80 4.18
N VAL A 395 -4.56 -13.06 5.47
CA VAL A 395 -4.88 -14.40 5.97
C VAL A 395 -6.33 -14.74 5.66
N SER A 396 -6.55 -15.70 4.77
CA SER A 396 -7.87 -16.25 4.41
C SER A 396 -8.06 -17.63 5.04
N PRO A 397 -9.27 -18.08 5.42
CA PRO A 397 -10.56 -17.39 5.36
C PRO A 397 -10.78 -16.38 6.51
N PHE A 398 -9.91 -16.36 7.52
CA PHE A 398 -9.91 -15.37 8.60
C PHE A 398 -8.56 -15.31 9.31
N SER A 399 -8.31 -14.16 9.93
CA SER A 399 -7.22 -13.88 10.85
C SER A 399 -7.75 -13.70 12.27
N ILE A 400 -6.87 -13.74 13.28
CA ILE A 400 -7.25 -13.38 14.65
C ILE A 400 -7.35 -11.86 14.74
N ALA A 401 -8.48 -11.33 15.22
CA ALA A 401 -8.77 -9.90 15.15
C ALA A 401 -7.68 -9.04 15.78
N LEU A 402 -7.18 -9.42 16.96
CA LEU A 402 -6.12 -8.68 17.65
C LEU A 402 -4.84 -8.52 16.80
N LEU A 403 -4.50 -9.52 15.99
CA LEU A 403 -3.31 -9.52 15.13
C LEU A 403 -3.49 -8.64 13.88
N VAL A 404 -4.70 -8.21 13.56
CA VAL A 404 -4.96 -7.20 12.53
C VAL A 404 -5.06 -5.81 13.17
N ILE A 405 -5.81 -5.70 14.26
CA ILE A 405 -6.13 -4.43 14.93
C ILE A 405 -4.87 -3.76 15.48
N VAL A 406 -4.02 -4.49 16.21
CA VAL A 406 -2.83 -3.91 16.85
C VAL A 406 -1.85 -3.37 15.81
N PRO A 407 -1.44 -4.14 14.77
CA PRO A 407 -0.59 -3.62 13.72
C PRO A 407 -1.22 -2.44 12.98
N TRP A 408 -2.53 -2.44 12.74
CA TRP A 408 -3.20 -1.30 12.08
C TRP A 408 -3.11 -0.02 12.90
N ILE A 409 -3.35 -0.10 14.22
CA ILE A 409 -3.18 1.03 15.13
C ILE A 409 -1.73 1.52 15.13
N LEU A 410 -0.76 0.60 15.15
CA LEU A 410 0.66 0.97 15.06
C LEU A 410 0.99 1.68 13.75
N VAL A 411 0.41 1.28 12.62
CA VAL A 411 0.56 2.00 11.34
C VAL A 411 0.00 3.42 11.45
N ILE A 412 -1.21 3.62 12.00
CA ILE A 412 -1.79 4.96 12.17
C ILE A 412 -0.89 5.84 13.04
N VAL A 413 -0.43 5.32 14.18
CA VAL A 413 0.42 6.06 15.13
C VAL A 413 1.76 6.42 14.50
N THR A 414 2.40 5.49 13.81
CA THR A 414 3.72 5.73 13.17
C THR A 414 3.61 6.71 12.00
N GLN A 415 2.56 6.62 11.18
CA GLN A 415 2.29 7.58 10.12
C GLN A 415 1.95 8.98 10.67
N MET A 416 1.27 9.08 11.82
CA MET A 416 1.04 10.34 12.51
C MET A 416 2.37 10.99 12.95
N PHE A 417 3.30 10.21 13.53
CA PHE A 417 4.62 10.73 13.89
C PHE A 417 5.41 11.17 12.65
N LEU A 418 5.33 10.41 11.56
CA LEU A 418 5.98 10.77 10.28
C LEU A 418 5.40 12.06 9.69
N MET A 419 4.09 12.28 9.80
CA MET A 419 3.44 13.53 9.42
C MET A 419 3.97 14.72 10.25
N ILE A 420 4.06 14.55 11.57
CA ILE A 420 4.58 15.60 12.48
C ILE A 420 6.03 15.92 12.13
N GLU A 421 6.88 14.92 11.91
CA GLU A 421 8.27 15.11 11.51
C GLU A 421 8.40 15.74 10.11
N SER A 422 7.52 15.37 9.18
CA SER A 422 7.46 16.00 7.85
C SER A 422 7.12 17.48 7.93
N TYR A 423 6.24 17.88 8.86
CA TYR A 423 5.88 19.29 9.07
C TYR A 423 6.99 20.07 9.78
N TRP A 424 7.56 19.52 10.85
CA TRP A 424 8.51 20.26 11.71
C TRP A 424 9.91 20.31 11.14
N ARG A 425 10.34 19.24 10.47
CA ARG A 425 11.73 19.05 10.03
C ARG A 425 11.88 18.74 8.55
N GLY A 426 10.79 18.45 7.84
CA GLY A 426 10.83 18.12 6.40
C GLY A 426 11.37 16.72 6.10
N PHE A 427 11.46 15.84 7.10
CA PHE A 427 11.87 14.44 6.92
C PHE A 427 10.69 13.57 6.51
N THR A 428 10.96 12.59 5.65
CA THR A 428 9.91 11.72 5.08
C THR A 428 10.03 10.27 5.54
N GLY A 429 10.94 10.00 6.48
CA GLY A 429 11.17 8.71 7.14
C GLY A 429 12.17 8.86 8.30
N PHE A 430 12.27 7.82 9.14
CA PHE A 430 13.20 7.76 10.27
C PHE A 430 14.45 6.95 9.92
N SER A 431 15.65 7.53 9.95
CA SER A 431 16.89 6.78 9.69
C SER A 431 17.43 6.14 10.97
N GLN A 432 17.47 4.80 11.05
CA GLN A 432 17.84 4.05 12.26
C GLN A 432 18.66 2.79 11.95
N GLY A 433 19.97 2.98 11.74
CA GLY A 433 20.91 1.88 11.48
C GLY A 433 20.95 0.83 12.60
N SER A 434 20.96 1.28 13.86
CA SER A 434 20.96 0.39 15.03
C SER A 434 19.72 -0.50 15.13
N LEU A 435 18.53 0.04 14.86
CA LEU A 435 17.29 -0.75 14.87
C LEU A 435 17.27 -1.78 13.73
N SER A 436 17.83 -1.47 12.56
CA SER A 436 17.96 -2.45 11.47
C SER A 436 18.78 -3.67 11.91
N VAL A 437 19.87 -3.47 12.66
CA VAL A 437 20.67 -4.57 13.23
C VAL A 437 19.90 -5.32 14.31
N ILE A 438 19.32 -4.63 15.30
CA ILE A 438 18.59 -5.26 16.42
C ILE A 438 17.41 -6.11 15.91
N PHE A 439 16.61 -5.55 15.00
CA PHE A 439 15.46 -6.28 14.46
C PHE A 439 15.86 -7.44 13.54
N SER A 440 16.98 -7.36 12.83
CA SER A 440 17.52 -8.53 12.09
C SER A 440 17.87 -9.70 13.03
N ILE A 441 18.45 -9.39 14.21
CA ILE A 441 18.78 -10.38 15.24
C ILE A 441 17.51 -10.94 15.90
N LEU A 442 16.57 -10.08 16.28
CA LEU A 442 15.31 -10.52 16.93
C LEU A 442 14.46 -11.40 16.00
N THR A 443 14.37 -11.04 14.72
CA THR A 443 13.60 -11.81 13.72
C THR A 443 14.26 -13.15 13.40
N SER A 444 15.60 -13.18 13.28
CA SER A 444 16.38 -14.42 13.20
C SER A 444 16.22 -15.31 14.44
N SER A 445 16.21 -14.70 15.63
CA SER A 445 15.97 -15.41 16.89
C SER A 445 14.56 -16.00 16.94
N ALA A 446 13.55 -15.28 16.44
CA ALA A 446 12.19 -15.80 16.32
C ALA A 446 12.13 -17.02 15.39
N ILE A 447 12.84 -17.00 14.25
CA ILE A 447 12.96 -18.17 13.37
C ILE A 447 13.54 -19.36 14.13
N ILE A 448 14.63 -19.19 14.90
CA ILE A 448 15.21 -20.26 15.73
C ILE A 448 14.20 -20.81 16.72
N VAL A 449 13.45 -19.95 17.42
CA VAL A 449 12.42 -20.36 18.39
C VAL A 449 11.31 -21.17 17.72
N PHE A 450 10.84 -20.75 16.53
CA PHE A 450 9.86 -21.51 15.74
C PHE A 450 10.43 -22.85 15.26
N MET A 451 11.68 -22.88 14.83
CA MET A 451 12.35 -24.06 14.29
C MET A 451 12.63 -25.12 15.37
N PHE A 452 12.99 -24.69 16.59
CA PHE A 452 13.13 -25.59 17.73
C PHE A 452 11.80 -26.00 18.36
N GLY A 453 10.69 -25.41 17.93
CA GLY A 453 9.37 -25.76 18.46
C GLY A 453 9.25 -25.49 19.96
N ILE A 454 9.99 -24.52 20.52
CA ILE A 454 10.00 -24.19 21.96
C ILE A 454 8.59 -23.86 22.50
N LEU A 455 7.67 -23.55 21.60
CA LEU A 455 6.26 -23.28 21.89
C LEU A 455 5.39 -24.57 22.00
N GLY A 456 5.95 -25.79 21.85
CA GLY A 456 5.25 -27.08 21.98
C GLY A 456 6.16 -28.30 22.28
N ARG A 457 5.59 -29.50 22.41
CA ARG A 457 6.34 -30.76 22.69
C ARG A 457 6.07 -31.83 21.62
N GLY A 458 7.11 -32.34 20.94
CA GLY A 458 7.06 -33.53 20.06
C GLY A 458 8.24 -33.64 19.06
N PRO A 459 8.39 -34.76 18.32
CA PRO A 459 9.57 -35.04 17.48
C PRO A 459 9.58 -34.26 16.14
N LEU A 460 10.78 -33.85 15.71
CA LEU A 460 11.11 -32.99 14.54
C LEU A 460 10.58 -33.47 13.17
N ALA A 461 10.14 -34.72 13.04
CA ALA A 461 9.71 -35.33 11.78
C ALA A 461 8.26 -34.98 11.35
N LEU A 462 7.42 -34.56 12.29
CA LEU A 462 5.99 -34.27 12.08
C LEU A 462 5.70 -32.75 12.06
N TRP A 463 6.74 -32.00 11.73
CA TRP A 463 6.90 -30.58 12.04
C TRP A 463 5.91 -29.63 11.36
N PRO A 464 5.29 -29.95 10.20
CA PRO A 464 4.14 -29.19 9.73
C PRO A 464 2.81 -29.76 10.24
N THR A 465 2.63 -31.09 10.25
CA THR A 465 1.29 -31.70 10.25
C THR A 465 0.65 -31.93 11.61
N ASN A 466 1.42 -32.13 12.70
CA ASN A 466 0.83 -32.44 14.02
C ASN A 466 1.15 -31.41 15.13
N LEU A 467 2.15 -30.53 14.95
CA LEU A 467 2.68 -29.69 16.02
C LEU A 467 2.23 -28.23 15.98
N TRP A 468 2.13 -27.61 14.79
CA TRP A 468 1.63 -26.23 14.65
C TRP A 468 0.16 -26.10 15.06
N PHE A 469 -0.60 -27.20 15.00
CA PHE A 469 -2.05 -27.19 15.21
C PHE A 469 -2.51 -27.73 16.56
N ASN A 470 -1.60 -28.18 17.43
CA ASN A 470 -1.94 -28.65 18.77
C ASN A 470 -1.53 -27.66 19.87
N ILE A 471 -1.05 -26.47 19.49
CA ILE A 471 -0.59 -25.43 20.42
C ILE A 471 -1.59 -24.29 20.39
N SER A 472 -2.22 -24.01 21.53
CA SER A 472 -2.92 -22.74 21.75
C SER A 472 -1.88 -21.67 22.06
N LEU A 473 -1.38 -20.98 21.01
CA LEU A 473 -0.39 -19.90 21.16
C LEU A 473 -1.01 -18.67 21.83
N ILE A 474 -2.28 -18.42 21.55
CA ILE A 474 -3.11 -17.42 22.20
C ILE A 474 -4.00 -18.13 23.22
N PRO A 475 -3.76 -17.94 24.54
CA PRO A 475 -4.55 -18.58 25.57
C PRO A 475 -6.06 -18.31 25.39
N GLY A 476 -6.88 -19.35 25.53
CA GLY A 476 -8.34 -19.23 25.47
C GLY A 476 -8.96 -19.33 24.07
N LEU A 477 -8.17 -19.53 23.01
CA LEU A 477 -8.66 -19.83 21.67
C LEU A 477 -8.32 -21.27 21.27
N ALA A 478 -9.30 -21.97 20.68
CA ALA A 478 -9.11 -23.34 20.21
C ALA A 478 -8.04 -23.40 19.10
N PRO A 479 -7.19 -24.45 19.05
CA PRO A 479 -6.09 -24.52 18.08
C PRO A 479 -6.54 -24.45 16.61
N GLU A 480 -7.75 -24.92 16.31
CA GLU A 480 -8.36 -24.85 14.98
C GLU A 480 -8.55 -23.39 14.52
N VAL A 481 -8.86 -22.48 15.44
CA VAL A 481 -9.06 -21.04 15.17
C VAL A 481 -7.73 -20.32 14.93
N GLN A 482 -6.64 -20.82 15.48
CA GLN A 482 -5.31 -20.19 15.35
C GLN A 482 -4.48 -20.80 14.22
N SER A 483 -4.88 -21.97 13.72
CA SER A 483 -4.15 -22.76 12.72
C SER A 483 -3.63 -21.96 11.52
N SER A 484 -4.50 -21.19 10.87
CA SER A 484 -4.18 -20.36 9.69
C SER A 484 -3.14 -19.28 10.01
N VAL A 485 -3.21 -18.70 11.20
CA VAL A 485 -2.29 -17.65 11.67
C VAL A 485 -0.94 -18.24 12.05
N ILE A 486 -0.90 -19.38 12.73
CA ILE A 486 0.33 -20.03 13.19
C ILE A 486 1.23 -20.41 12.01
N ILE A 487 0.64 -20.90 10.90
CA ILE A 487 1.37 -21.22 9.67
C ILE A 487 2.11 -20.01 9.11
N ILE A 488 1.59 -18.79 9.31
CA ILE A 488 2.08 -17.56 8.68
C ILE A 488 3.18 -16.89 9.51
N LEU A 489 3.26 -17.15 10.83
CA LEU A 489 4.26 -16.51 11.70
C LEU A 489 5.72 -16.75 11.26
N PRO A 490 6.13 -17.96 10.81
CA PRO A 490 7.47 -18.17 10.29
C PRO A 490 7.75 -17.38 8.99
N PHE A 491 6.74 -17.23 8.12
CA PHE A 491 6.85 -16.39 6.91
C PHE A 491 7.02 -14.92 7.27
N LEU A 492 6.24 -14.44 8.25
CA LEU A 492 6.34 -13.08 8.77
C LEU A 492 7.75 -12.84 9.35
N ALA A 493 8.28 -13.77 10.14
CA ALA A 493 9.62 -13.65 10.71
C ALA A 493 10.70 -13.59 9.63
N LEU A 494 10.61 -14.43 8.59
CA LEU A 494 11.52 -14.38 7.44
C LEU A 494 11.41 -13.06 6.66
N LEU A 495 10.20 -12.56 6.43
CA LEU A 495 9.99 -11.30 5.73
C LEU A 495 10.55 -10.12 6.51
N LEU A 496 10.29 -10.05 7.82
CA LEU A 496 10.83 -9.00 8.69
C LEU A 496 12.36 -9.07 8.77
N ARG A 497 12.94 -10.26 8.85
CA ARG A 497 14.40 -10.46 8.79
C ARG A 497 14.95 -9.90 7.49
N ASN A 498 14.41 -10.29 6.35
CA ASN A 498 14.90 -9.84 5.04
C ASN A 498 14.72 -8.34 4.83
N ALA A 499 13.61 -7.78 5.32
CA ALA A 499 13.33 -6.35 5.29
C ALA A 499 14.36 -5.56 6.13
N ALA A 500 14.73 -6.06 7.32
CA ALA A 500 15.76 -5.46 8.17
C ALA A 500 17.17 -5.58 7.56
N LEU A 501 17.51 -6.74 6.99
CA LEU A 501 18.79 -6.94 6.31
C LEU A 501 18.95 -6.05 5.08
N ALA A 502 17.87 -5.80 4.34
CA ALA A 502 17.87 -4.84 3.24
C ALA A 502 18.24 -3.44 3.75
N GLY A 503 17.68 -3.00 4.88
CA GLY A 503 18.06 -1.75 5.55
C GLY A 503 19.53 -1.71 5.94
N PHE A 504 20.00 -2.77 6.59
CA PHE A 504 21.40 -2.93 7.00
C PHE A 504 22.36 -2.86 5.80
N SER A 505 21.97 -3.43 4.66
CA SER A 505 22.76 -3.45 3.42
C SER A 505 22.74 -2.13 2.65
N HIS A 506 21.58 -1.46 2.58
CA HIS A 506 21.39 -0.23 1.81
C HIS A 506 22.08 0.96 2.48
N GLY A 507 22.10 1.02 3.81
CA GLY A 507 22.91 1.99 4.57
C GLY A 507 24.41 1.94 4.24
N ARG A 508 24.87 0.87 3.57
CA ARG A 508 26.26 0.58 3.20
C ARG A 508 26.48 0.57 1.68
N GLY A 509 25.44 0.79 0.88
CA GLY A 509 25.53 0.88 -0.58
C GLY A 509 25.56 -0.46 -1.32
N TYR A 510 25.20 -1.59 -0.67
CA TYR A 510 25.18 -2.90 -1.32
C TYR A 510 23.93 -3.06 -2.21
N THR A 511 24.12 -3.28 -3.50
CA THR A 511 23.04 -3.40 -4.49
C THR A 511 22.20 -4.68 -4.34
N THR A 512 22.73 -5.72 -3.69
CA THR A 512 22.07 -7.03 -3.55
C THR A 512 20.82 -6.97 -2.67
N GLY A 513 20.77 -6.11 -1.63
CA GLY A 513 19.65 -6.06 -0.69
C GLY A 513 18.27 -5.79 -1.30
N GLY A 514 18.20 -5.00 -2.38
CA GLY A 514 16.94 -4.63 -3.04
C GLY A 514 16.29 -5.77 -3.82
N ILE A 515 17.08 -6.58 -4.53
CA ILE A 515 16.58 -7.74 -5.32
C ILE A 515 15.93 -8.76 -4.38
N LEU A 516 16.53 -8.95 -3.21
CA LEU A 516 16.21 -10.03 -2.29
C LEU A 516 15.00 -9.68 -1.42
N MET A 517 14.83 -8.40 -1.09
CA MET A 517 13.56 -7.86 -0.60
C MET A 517 12.43 -8.10 -1.62
N GLY A 518 12.65 -7.79 -2.90
CA GLY A 518 11.66 -7.97 -3.96
C GLY A 518 11.16 -9.42 -4.06
N MET A 519 12.06 -10.40 -4.01
CA MET A 519 11.68 -11.82 -3.98
C MET A 519 10.85 -12.15 -2.74
N THR A 520 11.28 -11.73 -1.55
CA THR A 520 10.55 -12.04 -0.31
C THR A 520 9.13 -11.46 -0.30
N VAL A 521 8.94 -10.29 -0.90
CA VAL A 521 7.61 -9.69 -1.08
C VAL A 521 6.77 -10.45 -2.11
N MET A 522 7.34 -10.94 -3.22
CA MET A 522 6.56 -11.75 -4.17
C MET A 522 5.99 -13.01 -3.53
N PHE A 523 6.74 -13.67 -2.65
CA PHE A 523 6.28 -14.87 -1.97
C PHE A 523 5.28 -14.60 -0.85
N SER A 524 5.30 -13.43 -0.20
CA SER A 524 4.23 -13.08 0.75
C SER A 524 2.86 -12.97 0.07
N LEU A 525 2.84 -12.72 -1.25
CA LEU A 525 1.59 -12.74 -2.04
C LEU A 525 0.98 -14.13 -2.20
N MET A 526 1.71 -15.20 -1.84
CA MET A 526 1.20 -16.57 -1.86
C MET A 526 0.45 -16.95 -0.58
N ILE A 527 0.42 -16.10 0.45
CA ILE A 527 -0.26 -16.37 1.73
C ILE A 527 -1.74 -16.77 1.55
N PRO A 528 -2.54 -16.07 0.72
CA PRO A 528 -3.94 -16.46 0.50
C PRO A 528 -4.08 -17.86 -0.13
N VAL A 529 -3.10 -18.29 -0.94
CA VAL A 529 -3.09 -19.62 -1.57
C VAL A 529 -2.80 -20.71 -0.54
N ILE A 530 -1.89 -20.46 0.40
CA ILE A 530 -1.57 -21.42 1.48
C ILE A 530 -2.82 -21.71 2.31
N ALA A 531 -3.53 -20.65 2.67
CA ALA A 531 -4.62 -20.70 3.63
C ALA A 531 -5.99 -21.03 2.99
N GLY A 532 -6.06 -21.08 1.65
CA GLY A 532 -7.21 -21.52 0.88
C GLY A 532 -7.30 -23.03 0.64
N ASN A 533 -6.41 -23.86 1.22
CA ASN A 533 -6.48 -25.31 1.04
C ASN A 533 -7.49 -25.97 1.99
N ASP A 534 -8.19 -26.99 1.50
CA ASP A 534 -9.37 -27.59 2.14
C ASP A 534 -9.10 -28.29 3.48
N THR A 535 -7.86 -28.68 3.77
CA THR A 535 -7.51 -29.38 5.01
C THR A 535 -6.29 -28.79 5.69
N VAL A 536 -6.32 -28.75 7.03
CA VAL A 536 -5.21 -28.30 7.88
C VAL A 536 -3.88 -29.00 7.55
N PRO A 537 -3.83 -30.33 7.34
CA PRO A 537 -2.60 -31.01 6.93
C PRO A 537 -2.05 -30.53 5.58
N HIS A 538 -2.91 -30.22 4.61
CA HIS A 538 -2.49 -29.74 3.29
C HIS A 538 -2.00 -28.28 3.33
N MET A 539 -2.66 -27.42 4.12
CA MET A 539 -2.18 -26.06 4.39
C MET A 539 -0.79 -26.09 5.02
N ALA A 540 -0.56 -27.01 5.95
CA ALA A 540 0.70 -27.17 6.66
C ALA A 540 1.85 -27.64 5.76
N SER A 541 1.61 -28.66 4.93
CA SER A 541 2.61 -29.16 4.00
C SER A 541 2.98 -28.11 2.95
N THR A 542 1.98 -27.39 2.42
CA THR A 542 2.17 -26.28 1.48
C THR A 542 2.95 -25.14 2.13
N GLY A 543 2.58 -24.75 3.35
CA GLY A 543 3.28 -23.73 4.13
C GLY A 543 4.74 -24.12 4.42
N ALA A 544 4.99 -25.35 4.85
CA ALA A 544 6.36 -25.82 5.09
C ALA A 544 7.21 -25.86 3.83
N ALA A 545 6.67 -26.32 2.70
CA ALA A 545 7.38 -26.36 1.42
C ALA A 545 7.78 -24.94 0.95
N LEU A 546 6.85 -23.98 1.05
CA LEU A 546 7.13 -22.59 0.68
C LEU A 546 8.11 -21.93 1.65
N LEU A 547 8.02 -22.21 2.95
CA LEU A 547 8.98 -21.72 3.95
C LEU A 547 10.40 -22.20 3.64
N VAL A 548 10.56 -23.46 3.28
CA VAL A 548 11.86 -24.05 2.92
C VAL A 548 12.41 -23.44 1.65
N ALA A 549 11.58 -23.30 0.61
CA ALA A 549 11.99 -22.64 -0.64
C ALA A 549 12.41 -21.19 -0.40
N LEU A 550 11.64 -20.45 0.42
CA LEU A 550 11.94 -19.09 0.83
C LEU A 550 13.24 -18.98 1.61
N TYR A 551 13.45 -19.88 2.55
CA TYR A 551 14.67 -19.92 3.32
C TYR A 551 15.88 -20.17 2.42
N ALA A 552 15.79 -21.11 1.48
CA ALA A 552 16.85 -21.40 0.52
C ALA A 552 17.21 -20.19 -0.35
N ILE A 553 16.21 -19.49 -0.91
CA ILE A 553 16.42 -18.24 -1.67
C ILE A 553 17.06 -17.18 -0.77
N SER A 554 16.60 -17.09 0.47
CA SER A 554 17.11 -16.09 1.39
C SER A 554 18.50 -16.39 1.95
N MET A 555 18.97 -17.64 1.93
CA MET A 555 20.33 -17.96 2.33
C MET A 555 21.36 -17.36 1.36
N LEU A 556 21.02 -17.26 0.06
CA LEU A 556 21.86 -16.56 -0.91
C LEU A 556 22.01 -15.07 -0.57
N LEU A 557 20.97 -14.47 0.02
CA LEU A 557 20.99 -13.08 0.51
C LEU A 557 21.96 -12.92 1.67
N ILE A 558 21.78 -13.76 2.68
CA ILE A 558 22.60 -13.75 3.89
C ILE A 558 24.06 -13.95 3.52
N LEU A 559 24.34 -14.84 2.58
CA LEU A 559 25.69 -15.09 2.09
C LEU A 559 26.32 -13.84 1.46
N SER A 560 25.64 -13.24 0.47
CA SER A 560 26.16 -12.06 -0.22
C SER A 560 26.41 -10.93 0.76
N LEU A 561 25.48 -10.71 1.69
CA LEU A 561 25.61 -9.70 2.72
C LEU A 561 26.78 -9.98 3.66
N ASN A 562 26.88 -11.20 4.20
CA ASN A 562 27.94 -11.56 5.15
C ASN A 562 29.33 -11.47 4.52
N MET A 563 29.48 -11.84 3.25
CA MET A 563 30.76 -11.70 2.53
C MET A 563 31.17 -10.25 2.35
N ASN A 564 30.23 -9.36 2.03
CA ASN A 564 30.51 -7.92 1.93
C ASN A 564 30.83 -7.33 3.32
N LEU A 565 30.05 -7.66 4.34
CA LEU A 565 30.31 -7.22 5.71
C LEU A 565 31.67 -7.69 6.24
N ALA A 566 32.08 -8.91 5.91
CA ALA A 566 33.39 -9.43 6.26
C ALA A 566 34.52 -8.59 5.67
N GLY A 567 34.40 -8.19 4.39
CA GLY A 567 35.37 -7.33 3.72
C GLY A 567 35.51 -5.99 4.43
N ASP A 568 34.41 -5.29 4.65
CA ASP A 568 34.43 -3.99 5.28
C ASP A 568 34.89 -4.01 6.76
N VAL A 569 34.58 -5.07 7.51
CA VAL A 569 35.09 -5.24 8.89
C VAL A 569 36.61 -5.43 8.88
N ALA A 570 37.14 -6.20 7.91
CA ALA A 570 38.59 -6.35 7.75
C ALA A 570 39.24 -5.02 7.34
N GLU A 571 38.63 -4.24 6.45
CA GLU A 571 39.12 -2.91 6.04
C GLU A 571 39.19 -1.90 7.19
N GLN A 572 38.33 -2.04 8.21
CA GLN A 572 38.39 -1.23 9.43
C GLN A 572 39.49 -1.67 10.42
N GLY A 573 40.34 -2.63 10.05
CA GLY A 573 41.44 -3.13 10.88
C GLY A 573 41.06 -4.28 11.81
N HIS A 574 39.87 -4.87 11.64
CA HIS A 574 39.38 -6.00 12.42
C HIS A 574 39.44 -7.31 11.60
N GLU A 575 40.64 -7.68 11.15
CA GLU A 575 40.86 -8.82 10.24
C GLU A 575 40.40 -10.16 10.82
N PHE A 576 40.59 -10.39 12.13
CA PHE A 576 40.15 -11.63 12.77
C PHE A 576 38.63 -11.78 12.71
N GLU A 577 37.89 -10.74 13.08
CA GLU A 577 36.43 -10.71 13.03
C GLU A 577 35.89 -10.78 11.60
N GLY A 578 36.51 -10.09 10.64
CA GLY A 578 36.17 -10.19 9.23
C GLY A 578 36.35 -11.62 8.69
N ASN A 579 37.47 -12.27 9.04
CA ASN A 579 37.72 -13.66 8.67
C ASN A 579 36.73 -14.62 9.32
N LEU A 580 36.33 -14.39 10.57
CA LEU A 580 35.31 -15.21 11.25
C LEU A 580 33.96 -15.16 10.51
N ILE A 581 33.51 -13.97 10.12
CA ILE A 581 32.27 -13.79 9.31
C ILE A 581 32.41 -14.53 7.97
N LYS A 582 33.56 -14.40 7.31
CA LYS A 582 33.84 -15.05 6.02
C LYS A 582 33.84 -16.58 6.13
N PHE A 583 34.50 -17.16 7.13
CA PHE A 583 34.49 -18.60 7.37
C PHE A 583 33.10 -19.12 7.69
N SER A 584 32.33 -18.38 8.49
CA SER A 584 30.93 -18.69 8.79
C SER A 584 30.07 -18.74 7.52
N ALA A 585 30.18 -17.73 6.66
CA ALA A 585 29.47 -17.66 5.39
C ALA A 585 29.84 -18.83 4.45
N ILE A 586 31.14 -19.13 4.29
CA ILE A 586 31.61 -20.25 3.46
C ILE A 586 31.10 -21.60 4.02
N GLY A 587 31.13 -21.77 5.35
CA GLY A 587 30.60 -22.96 6.01
C GLY A 587 29.11 -23.17 5.73
N GLN A 588 28.32 -22.09 5.74
CA GLN A 588 26.90 -22.14 5.37
C GLN A 588 26.69 -22.54 3.90
N VAL A 589 27.53 -22.10 2.96
CA VAL A 589 27.45 -22.53 1.55
C VAL A 589 27.71 -24.01 1.42
N ILE A 590 28.81 -24.49 1.99
CA ILE A 590 29.21 -25.90 1.89
C ILE A 590 28.11 -26.78 2.46
N MET A 591 27.60 -26.45 3.64
CA MET A 591 26.48 -27.18 4.24
C MET A 591 25.19 -27.06 3.41
N GLY A 592 24.92 -25.91 2.79
CA GLY A 592 23.78 -25.73 1.88
C GLY A 592 23.86 -26.61 0.63
N VAL A 593 25.05 -26.73 0.02
CA VAL A 593 25.30 -27.63 -1.12
C VAL A 593 25.16 -29.09 -0.70
N ILE A 594 25.72 -29.48 0.46
CA ILE A 594 25.56 -30.82 1.01
C ILE A 594 24.07 -31.13 1.22
N MET A 595 23.30 -30.19 1.78
CA MET A 595 21.86 -30.33 1.97
C MET A 595 21.10 -30.45 0.65
N LEU A 596 21.46 -29.67 -0.37
CA LEU A 596 20.85 -29.76 -1.69
C LEU A 596 21.05 -31.16 -2.29
N VAL A 597 22.28 -31.67 -2.25
CA VAL A 597 22.60 -33.03 -2.72
C VAL A 597 21.82 -34.05 -1.90
N PHE A 598 21.76 -33.88 -0.58
CA PHE A 598 21.03 -34.78 0.32
C PHE A 598 19.54 -34.83 -0.02
N VAL A 599 18.89 -33.68 -0.23
CA VAL A 599 17.48 -33.60 -0.65
C VAL A 599 17.30 -34.26 -2.01
N LEU A 600 18.14 -33.95 -3.01
CA LEU A 600 18.03 -34.53 -4.35
C LEU A 600 18.21 -36.05 -4.34
N VAL A 601 19.13 -36.58 -3.54
CA VAL A 601 19.35 -38.03 -3.43
C VAL A 601 18.11 -38.73 -2.85
N PHE A 602 17.60 -38.28 -1.71
CA PHE A 602 16.47 -38.93 -1.05
C PHE A 602 15.12 -38.69 -1.77
N PHE A 603 14.93 -37.55 -2.44
CA PHE A 603 13.70 -37.23 -3.18
C PHE A 603 13.78 -37.58 -4.68
N SER A 604 14.87 -38.17 -5.16
CA SER A 604 14.94 -38.72 -6.53
C SER A 604 14.11 -40.00 -6.72
N GLY A 605 13.64 -40.60 -5.61
CA GLY A 605 12.75 -41.77 -5.59
C GLY A 605 11.47 -41.54 -4.77
N LEU A 606 10.85 -42.61 -4.28
CA LEU A 606 9.74 -42.57 -3.30
C LEU A 606 10.34 -42.77 -1.90
N PRO A 607 10.70 -41.70 -1.16
CA PRO A 607 11.35 -41.85 0.14
C PRO A 607 10.40 -42.44 1.17
N SER A 608 10.93 -43.28 2.05
CA SER A 608 10.23 -43.78 3.23
C SER A 608 10.01 -42.67 4.26
N SER A 609 9.03 -42.85 5.16
CA SER A 609 8.73 -41.88 6.22
C SER A 609 9.92 -41.58 7.14
N HIS A 610 10.83 -42.54 7.33
CA HIS A 610 12.04 -42.36 8.13
C HIS A 610 13.10 -41.52 7.41
N GLU A 611 13.23 -41.68 6.09
CA GLU A 611 14.14 -40.88 5.27
C GLU A 611 13.64 -39.43 5.17
N ILE A 612 12.34 -39.22 5.01
CA ILE A 612 11.73 -37.88 5.05
C ILE A 612 12.01 -37.20 6.40
N ALA A 613 11.82 -37.94 7.51
CA ALA A 613 12.09 -37.45 8.86
C ALA A 613 13.56 -37.04 9.07
N LEU A 614 14.50 -37.84 8.54
CA LEU A 614 15.93 -37.56 8.60
C LEU A 614 16.29 -36.30 7.81
N VAL A 615 15.82 -36.19 6.56
CA VAL A 615 16.07 -35.02 5.70
C VAL A 615 15.55 -33.74 6.36
N ILE A 616 14.33 -33.78 6.91
CA ILE A 616 13.74 -32.63 7.62
C ILE A 616 14.57 -32.26 8.86
N SER A 617 14.99 -33.24 9.66
CA SER A 617 15.75 -32.98 10.90
C SER A 617 17.11 -32.33 10.63
N ILE A 618 17.84 -32.81 9.63
CA ILE A 618 19.12 -32.23 9.22
C ILE A 618 18.91 -30.84 8.62
N MET A 619 17.84 -30.65 7.83
CA MET A 619 17.48 -29.33 7.29
C MET A 619 17.17 -28.32 8.40
N VAL A 620 16.44 -28.71 9.45
CA VAL A 620 16.18 -27.85 10.62
C VAL A 620 17.50 -27.49 11.31
N THR A 621 18.39 -28.46 11.51
CA THR A 621 19.69 -28.21 12.15
C THR A 621 20.54 -27.26 11.32
N PHE A 622 20.53 -27.39 9.99
CA PHE A 622 21.20 -26.48 9.08
C PHE A 622 20.61 -25.07 9.15
N ILE A 623 19.29 -24.93 9.10
CA ILE A 623 18.59 -23.63 9.21
C ILE A 623 18.97 -22.95 10.53
N VAL A 624 18.80 -23.64 11.65
CA VAL A 624 19.06 -23.08 12.98
C VAL A 624 20.53 -22.75 13.17
N GLY A 625 21.45 -23.64 12.79
CA GLY A 625 22.88 -23.38 12.83
C GLY A 625 23.28 -22.17 11.98
N GLY A 626 22.68 -22.04 10.79
CA GLY A 626 22.85 -20.89 9.91
C GLY A 626 22.37 -19.58 10.52
N GLU A 627 21.20 -19.56 11.17
CA GLU A 627 20.68 -18.38 11.85
C GLU A 627 21.55 -17.96 13.04
N ILE A 628 21.99 -18.91 13.89
CA ILE A 628 22.88 -18.61 15.03
C ILE A 628 24.18 -17.95 14.54
N LEU A 629 24.79 -18.53 13.51
CA LEU A 629 26.00 -18.01 12.90
C LEU A 629 25.78 -16.62 12.27
N SER A 630 24.61 -16.38 11.68
CA SER A 630 24.25 -15.10 11.09
C SER A 630 24.02 -14.02 12.16
N ILE A 631 23.35 -14.35 13.27
CA ILE A 631 23.20 -13.47 14.44
C ILE A 631 24.56 -13.01 14.94
N ILE A 632 25.49 -13.94 15.14
CA ILE A 632 26.85 -13.64 15.60
C ILE A 632 27.55 -12.72 14.59
N SER A 633 27.46 -13.05 13.30
CA SER A 633 28.08 -12.27 12.22
C SER A 633 27.55 -10.84 12.14
N TRP A 634 26.22 -10.65 12.19
CA TRP A 634 25.60 -9.32 12.13
C TRP A 634 25.81 -8.52 13.41
N PHE A 635 25.88 -9.17 14.57
CA PHE A 635 26.21 -8.51 15.82
C PHE A 635 27.65 -7.99 15.80
N ILE A 636 28.61 -8.82 15.40
CA ILE A 636 30.02 -8.43 15.26
C ILE A 636 30.16 -7.28 14.26
N ALA A 637 29.58 -7.43 13.06
CA ALA A 637 29.59 -6.39 12.05
C ALA A 637 28.92 -5.10 12.56
N GLY A 638 27.78 -5.20 13.23
CA GLY A 638 27.06 -4.05 13.80
C GLY A 638 27.84 -3.29 14.87
N ILE A 639 28.64 -3.98 15.70
CA ILE A 639 29.54 -3.35 16.67
C ILE A 639 30.73 -2.68 15.95
N ARG A 640 31.43 -3.45 15.11
CA ARG A 640 32.71 -3.03 14.52
C ARG A 640 32.52 -1.88 13.54
N LEU A 641 31.49 -1.96 12.70
CA LEU A 641 31.13 -0.92 11.74
C LEU A 641 30.43 0.29 12.38
N GLY A 642 30.27 0.31 13.71
CA GLY A 642 29.73 1.44 14.45
C GLY A 642 28.21 1.63 14.34
N LEU A 643 27.49 0.74 13.68
CA LEU A 643 26.04 0.87 13.42
C LEU A 643 25.19 0.74 14.68
N LEU A 644 25.65 0.00 15.68
CA LEU A 644 25.02 -0.04 17.01
C LEU A 644 25.34 1.21 17.86
N LYS A 645 26.33 2.02 17.47
CA LYS A 645 26.62 3.33 18.09
C LYS A 645 25.81 4.46 17.45
N GLU A 646 25.28 4.24 16.26
CA GLU A 646 24.35 5.14 15.59
C GLU A 646 22.93 4.89 16.13
N GLY A 647 22.57 5.60 17.20
CA GLY A 647 21.17 5.67 17.69
C GLY A 647 20.26 6.43 16.71
N PHE A 648 19.24 7.12 17.24
CA PHE A 648 18.54 8.16 16.48
C PHE A 648 19.52 9.29 16.12
N ARG A 649 20.32 9.12 15.07
CA ARG A 649 21.11 10.19 14.48
C ARG A 649 20.15 11.02 13.64
N ILE A 650 19.55 12.01 14.32
CA ILE A 650 18.85 13.12 13.69
C ILE A 650 19.90 13.83 12.83
N GLN A 651 19.86 13.62 11.52
CA GLN A 651 20.66 14.42 10.58
C GLN A 651 20.16 15.87 10.69
N ARG A 652 20.79 16.67 11.54
CA ARG A 652 20.48 18.10 11.57
C ARG A 652 20.85 18.67 10.20
N PRO A 653 19.96 19.46 9.56
CA PRO A 653 20.40 20.24 8.42
C PRO A 653 21.54 21.13 8.90
N VAL A 654 22.68 21.03 8.22
CA VAL A 654 23.77 22.00 8.38
C VAL A 654 23.17 23.35 7.99
N GLN A 655 23.10 24.29 8.94
CA GLN A 655 22.63 25.65 8.70
C GLN A 655 23.52 26.37 7.70
#